data_AF-A0A346PPF2-F1
#
_entry.id   AF-A0A346PPF2-F1
#
_cell.length_a   1.000
_cell.length_b   1.000
_cell.length_c   1.000
_cell.angle_alpha   90.00
_cell.angle_beta   90.00
_cell.angle_gamma   90.00
#
_symmetry.space_group_name_H-M   'P 1'
#
loop_
_entity.id
_entity.type
_entity.pdbx_description
1 polymer ?
#
loop_
_entity_poly.entity_id
_entity_poly.type
_entity_poly.pdbx_seq_one_letter_code
_entity_poly.pdbx_strand_id
1 'polypeptide(L)'
;MTDGRDADAKRADDSSGSVPRSGAGTGGLRGRVSRTVRVARWEVTRSMGTVDRKTILLVLAMVAVAGVVGLSAVDEGLALEDEIYVVGVDEGDPYHDVAVESTAFRPIPLSDVALEDGGADGNVDVVIADGQIGHVGTNGEAAYDAFRGAVETYNERRMAAETDETAAYPVLVTLEYQDRDLGDVVSGDETVDDGGDESTGFEPETDETAAEAGDDGVDDEDEVGTDDGENGDDEVDGGAESRTDDRERGTDADDEADDENELETGDSDPGADDEVDDGERQPDGAAGADARVGSADDELAVPDVGGGHAAEQTAPATPGTLSPPFPFQSLVLAFLFVVPMNFVIQAYGSTIMDERIKRRGELLLVSPAGRLEIVAGKTLPYLLGLVGISVAIALAIGGGLLSIAGAIPIALAFLAATFTGAMFARSFKELTFVTVTISVVLTTYAFVPAIFTDVTPIALISPLTLIVMDLQGESVRLAEYLFSTGPLYFGAAVCALLGIGVYREEDMFAQKAIPSKAVDAIVSQIDAISSRVHPYASPFVLSALFIPFVFAAQLLVVALLFAVPEAIALPVVFVLAAAIEEFAKSIHVYAGFARSRFDASLRVAAVLGVLSGVGFFLGEKVTHAVQFVGLPELTVGVAAFGPALSSEPLVLVALFLAPLVLHVVTAVVAAFGAAHSQSTYAVAFVLATLMHAAYNLGVVALVG
;
A
#
# COMPACT_ATOMS: atom_id res chain seq x y z
N MET A 1 -55.65 73.96 -52.47
CA MET A 1 -56.06 72.72 -53.15
C MET A 1 -55.30 71.61 -52.45
N THR A 2 -55.93 70.82 -51.55
CA THR A 2 -56.91 69.74 -51.82
C THR A 2 -56.26 68.60 -52.61
N ASP A 3 -56.28 67.34 -52.21
CA ASP A 3 -56.90 66.67 -51.04
C ASP A 3 -56.00 65.43 -50.73
N GLY A 4 -56.04 64.73 -49.60
CA GLY A 4 -57.05 64.55 -48.55
C GLY A 4 -57.06 63.07 -48.13
N ARG A 5 -57.80 62.72 -47.06
CA ARG A 5 -57.99 61.36 -46.49
C ARG A 5 -56.81 60.75 -45.71
N ASP A 6 -56.98 59.85 -44.74
CA ASP A 6 -58.04 59.49 -43.75
C ASP A 6 -57.46 58.31 -42.92
N ALA A 7 -57.84 58.00 -41.67
CA ALA A 7 -58.68 58.69 -40.68
C ALA A 7 -58.37 58.16 -39.26
N ASP A 8 -59.01 58.77 -38.27
CA ASP A 8 -59.35 58.28 -36.91
C ASP A 8 -58.33 57.46 -36.08
N ALA A 9 -57.83 58.11 -35.03
CA ALA A 9 -57.23 57.44 -33.87
C ALA A 9 -58.16 57.49 -32.65
N LYS A 10 -58.84 56.38 -32.32
CA LYS A 10 -59.43 56.22 -30.96
C LYS A 10 -59.64 54.77 -30.49
N ARG A 11 -58.81 54.39 -29.50
CA ARG A 11 -59.01 53.31 -28.51
C ARG A 11 -59.45 51.92 -29.01
N ALA A 12 -58.51 50.98 -28.94
CA ALA A 12 -58.77 49.71 -28.27
C ALA A 12 -57.61 49.40 -27.30
N ASP A 13 -57.92 48.49 -26.37
CA ASP A 13 -57.10 47.92 -25.31
C ASP A 13 -55.64 47.58 -25.72
N ASP A 14 -54.67 47.87 -24.84
CA ASP A 14 -53.32 47.29 -24.90
C ASP A 14 -52.94 46.83 -23.49
N SER A 15 -52.93 45.51 -23.31
CA SER A 15 -52.78 44.86 -22.02
C SER A 15 -51.34 44.92 -21.55
N SER A 16 -51.06 45.67 -20.48
CA SER A 16 -49.72 45.79 -19.89
C SER A 16 -49.28 44.50 -19.18
N GLY A 17 -48.96 43.47 -19.97
CA GLY A 17 -48.40 42.20 -19.53
C GLY A 17 -47.05 42.41 -18.85
N SER A 18 -47.09 42.62 -17.55
CA SER A 18 -45.91 42.81 -16.70
C SER A 18 -45.08 41.52 -16.65
N VAL A 19 -44.14 41.37 -17.59
CA VAL A 19 -43.16 40.28 -17.59
C VAL A 19 -42.44 40.29 -16.24
N PRO A 20 -42.61 39.26 -15.39
CA PRO A 20 -41.95 39.24 -14.10
C PRO A 20 -40.45 39.07 -14.34
N ARG A 21 -39.65 40.06 -13.96
CA ARG A 21 -38.21 39.88 -13.79
C ARG A 21 -38.00 39.00 -12.56
N SER A 22 -38.13 37.68 -12.76
CA SER A 22 -37.89 36.67 -11.73
C SER A 22 -36.46 36.81 -11.20
N GLY A 23 -36.33 36.86 -9.87
CA GLY A 23 -35.11 37.33 -9.23
C GLY A 23 -33.89 36.46 -9.49
N ALA A 24 -32.79 37.09 -9.88
CA ALA A 24 -31.47 36.49 -9.68
C ALA A 24 -31.17 36.44 -8.18
N GLY A 25 -31.07 35.23 -7.61
CA GLY A 25 -30.70 35.02 -6.20
C GLY A 25 -31.44 33.88 -5.53
N THR A 26 -30.81 33.28 -4.51
CA THR A 26 -31.43 32.29 -3.59
C THR A 26 -31.95 30.98 -4.22
N GLY A 27 -31.18 30.40 -5.13
CA GLY A 27 -31.21 28.95 -5.33
C GLY A 27 -30.76 28.22 -4.05
N GLY A 28 -31.71 27.90 -3.17
CA GLY A 28 -31.47 27.17 -1.91
C GLY A 28 -30.83 25.79 -2.15
N LEU A 29 -30.31 25.15 -1.10
CA LEU A 29 -29.49 23.93 -1.21
C LEU A 29 -30.13 22.84 -2.10
N ARG A 30 -31.42 22.56 -1.90
CA ARG A 30 -32.23 21.63 -2.72
C ARG A 30 -32.25 21.98 -4.22
N GLY A 31 -32.21 23.26 -4.55
CA GLY A 31 -32.12 23.76 -5.94
C GLY A 31 -30.73 23.57 -6.56
N ARG A 32 -29.67 23.64 -5.76
CA ARG A 32 -28.29 23.31 -6.20
C ARG A 32 -28.16 21.82 -6.46
N VAL A 33 -28.53 21.01 -5.47
CA VAL A 33 -28.51 19.54 -5.55
C VAL A 33 -29.32 19.03 -6.75
N SER A 34 -30.52 19.55 -7.00
CA SER A 34 -31.33 19.13 -8.15
C SER A 34 -30.78 19.57 -9.52
N ARG A 35 -29.95 20.63 -9.60
CA ARG A 35 -29.16 20.93 -10.81
C ARG A 35 -27.98 19.97 -10.94
N THR A 36 -27.21 19.75 -9.88
CA THR A 36 -26.08 18.79 -9.84
C THR A 36 -26.52 17.38 -10.27
N VAL A 37 -27.62 16.86 -9.70
CA VAL A 37 -28.19 15.54 -10.06
C VAL A 37 -28.72 15.50 -11.50
N ARG A 38 -29.22 16.63 -12.04
CA ARG A 38 -29.63 16.71 -13.45
C ARG A 38 -28.44 16.62 -14.40
N VAL A 39 -27.34 17.29 -14.09
CA VAL A 39 -26.08 17.18 -14.84
C VAL A 39 -25.55 15.74 -14.75
N ALA A 40 -25.54 15.13 -13.55
CA ALA A 40 -25.12 13.74 -13.36
C ALA A 40 -25.94 12.76 -14.20
N ARG A 41 -27.27 12.87 -14.21
CA ARG A 41 -28.14 12.03 -15.03
C ARG A 41 -27.87 12.19 -16.54
N TRP A 42 -27.61 13.42 -17.00
CA TRP A 42 -27.26 13.68 -18.40
C TRP A 42 -25.90 13.05 -18.76
N GLU A 43 -24.90 13.20 -17.88
CA GLU A 43 -23.56 12.64 -18.05
C GLU A 43 -23.61 11.11 -18.15
N VAL A 44 -24.41 10.43 -17.31
CA VAL A 44 -24.67 8.98 -17.42
C VAL A 44 -25.22 8.63 -18.80
N THR A 45 -26.31 9.28 -19.24
CA THR A 45 -26.94 8.97 -20.53
C THR A 45 -26.06 9.23 -21.75
N ARG A 46 -25.03 10.09 -21.61
CA ARG A 46 -24.01 10.31 -22.63
C ARG A 46 -22.88 9.29 -22.56
N SER A 47 -22.42 8.95 -21.35
CA SER A 47 -21.27 8.07 -21.12
C SER A 47 -21.55 6.62 -21.54
N MET A 48 -22.81 6.19 -21.50
CA MET A 48 -23.26 4.89 -22.03
C MET A 48 -23.00 4.71 -23.54
N GLY A 49 -22.69 5.78 -24.28
CA GLY A 49 -22.28 5.72 -25.69
C GLY A 49 -20.77 5.88 -25.93
N THR A 50 -19.94 5.95 -24.88
CA THR A 50 -18.49 6.23 -25.01
C THR A 50 -17.58 5.25 -24.27
N VAL A 51 -18.11 4.36 -23.42
CA VAL A 51 -17.33 3.28 -22.82
C VAL A 51 -17.32 2.08 -23.77
N ASP A 52 -16.15 1.58 -24.16
CA ASP A 52 -16.03 0.39 -25.00
C ASP A 52 -16.47 -0.86 -24.24
N ARG A 53 -17.09 -1.81 -24.96
CA ARG A 53 -17.46 -3.13 -24.43
C ARG A 53 -16.23 -3.86 -23.88
N LYS A 54 -15.04 -3.65 -24.46
CA LYS A 54 -13.77 -4.17 -23.92
C LYS A 54 -13.45 -3.63 -22.52
N THR A 55 -13.67 -2.34 -22.27
CA THR A 55 -13.43 -1.74 -20.94
C THR A 55 -14.39 -2.30 -19.90
N ILE A 56 -15.66 -2.50 -20.26
CA ILE A 56 -16.66 -3.12 -19.37
C ILE A 56 -16.28 -4.57 -19.07
N LEU A 57 -15.88 -5.33 -20.10
CA LEU A 57 -15.42 -6.71 -19.95
C LEU A 57 -14.14 -6.82 -19.11
N LEU A 58 -13.20 -5.88 -19.23
CA LEU A 58 -11.98 -5.86 -18.43
C LEU A 58 -12.28 -5.58 -16.96
N VAL A 59 -13.11 -4.58 -16.65
CA VAL A 59 -13.52 -4.30 -15.25
C VAL A 59 -14.29 -5.48 -14.67
N LEU A 60 -15.18 -6.12 -15.44
CA LEU A 60 -15.91 -7.30 -15.00
C LEU A 60 -15.00 -8.53 -14.83
N ALA A 61 -13.99 -8.70 -15.68
CA ALA A 61 -12.98 -9.74 -15.52
C ALA A 61 -12.09 -9.49 -14.29
N MET A 62 -11.73 -8.24 -13.97
CA MET A 62 -11.02 -7.92 -12.73
C MET A 62 -11.86 -8.22 -11.49
N VAL A 63 -13.18 -7.93 -11.50
CA VAL A 63 -14.08 -8.30 -10.40
C VAL A 63 -14.28 -9.82 -10.32
N ALA A 64 -14.28 -10.53 -11.45
CA ALA A 64 -14.33 -11.99 -11.46
C ALA A 64 -13.04 -12.62 -10.90
N VAL A 65 -11.85 -12.12 -11.29
CA VAL A 65 -10.56 -12.54 -10.71
C VAL A 65 -10.49 -12.20 -9.23
N ALA A 66 -10.94 -11.00 -8.83
CA ALA A 66 -11.06 -10.63 -7.42
C ALA A 66 -11.92 -11.61 -6.63
N GLY A 67 -13.07 -12.02 -7.18
CA GLY A 67 -13.95 -13.01 -6.54
C GLY A 67 -13.40 -14.43 -6.55
N VAL A 68 -12.64 -14.85 -7.57
CA VAL A 68 -11.98 -16.16 -7.57
C VAL A 68 -10.87 -16.20 -6.52
N VAL A 69 -9.97 -15.21 -6.53
CA VAL A 69 -8.85 -15.11 -5.56
C VAL A 69 -9.39 -14.89 -4.14
N GLY A 70 -10.48 -14.13 -3.98
CA GLY A 70 -11.13 -13.89 -2.69
C GLY A 70 -11.94 -15.06 -2.16
N LEU A 71 -12.43 -15.96 -3.01
CA LEU A 71 -13.07 -17.22 -2.59
C LEU A 71 -12.02 -18.27 -2.24
N SER A 72 -11.00 -18.47 -3.08
CA SER A 72 -9.92 -19.41 -2.76
C SER A 72 -9.27 -19.04 -1.43
N ALA A 73 -8.89 -17.76 -1.25
CA ALA A 73 -8.28 -17.19 -0.05
C ALA A 73 -9.08 -17.33 1.27
N VAL A 74 -10.34 -17.78 1.22
CA VAL A 74 -11.23 -17.90 2.39
C VAL A 74 -11.43 -19.35 2.81
N ASP A 75 -11.43 -20.28 1.86
CA ASP A 75 -11.55 -21.72 2.12
C ASP A 75 -10.17 -22.41 2.22
N GLU A 76 -9.17 -21.91 1.49
CA GLU A 76 -7.81 -22.47 1.39
C GLU A 76 -6.76 -21.32 1.47
N GLY A 77 -5.57 -21.60 2.02
CA GLY A 77 -4.44 -20.68 1.90
C GLY A 77 -4.10 -20.42 0.43
N LEU A 78 -3.49 -19.27 0.10
CA LEU A 78 -2.98 -19.11 -1.27
C LEU A 78 -1.93 -20.20 -1.51
N ALA A 79 -2.20 -21.12 -2.42
CA ALA A 79 -1.45 -22.35 -2.70
C ALA A 79 -0.01 -22.09 -3.24
N LEU A 80 0.83 -21.53 -2.39
CA LEU A 80 2.29 -21.54 -2.44
C LEU A 80 2.86 -22.70 -1.60
N GLU A 81 1.98 -23.47 -0.96
CA GLU A 81 2.24 -24.55 0.00
C GLU A 81 2.11 -25.95 -0.64
N ASP A 82 1.63 -26.04 -1.88
CA ASP A 82 1.44 -27.29 -2.62
C ASP A 82 2.77 -27.89 -3.12
N GLU A 83 2.96 -29.20 -2.93
CA GLU A 83 4.08 -30.01 -3.43
C GLU A 83 5.49 -29.47 -3.10
N ILE A 84 5.67 -28.78 -1.96
CA ILE A 84 6.98 -28.25 -1.52
C ILE A 84 8.03 -29.38 -1.39
N TYR A 85 7.64 -30.54 -0.87
CA TYR A 85 8.52 -31.68 -0.63
C TYR A 85 8.12 -32.88 -1.48
N VAL A 86 9.11 -33.71 -1.81
CA VAL A 86 8.92 -34.98 -2.53
C VAL A 86 9.11 -36.14 -1.57
N VAL A 87 8.16 -37.08 -1.54
CA VAL A 87 8.20 -38.26 -0.68
C VAL A 87 8.17 -39.55 -1.50
N GLY A 88 9.21 -40.37 -1.35
CA GLY A 88 9.30 -41.69 -1.95
C GLY A 88 8.55 -42.71 -1.10
N VAL A 89 7.43 -43.24 -1.61
CA VAL A 89 6.59 -44.22 -0.90
C VAL A 89 5.77 -45.06 -1.90
N ASP A 90 5.71 -46.37 -1.70
CA ASP A 90 4.95 -47.29 -2.55
C ASP A 90 3.45 -47.29 -2.21
N GLU A 91 2.58 -47.47 -3.21
CA GLU A 91 1.10 -47.55 -3.08
C GLU A 91 0.59 -48.59 -2.06
N GLY A 92 1.43 -49.52 -1.62
CA GLY A 92 1.11 -50.55 -0.64
C GLY A 92 1.48 -50.23 0.82
N ASP A 93 2.17 -49.11 1.08
CA ASP A 93 2.61 -48.72 2.42
C ASP A 93 1.55 -47.86 3.15
N PRO A 94 1.28 -48.05 4.45
CA PRO A 94 0.32 -47.25 5.21
C PRO A 94 0.57 -45.73 5.20
N TYR A 95 1.79 -45.28 4.94
CA TYR A 95 2.12 -43.86 4.84
C TYR A 95 1.84 -43.25 3.46
N HIS A 96 1.52 -44.05 2.44
CA HIS A 96 1.13 -43.55 1.12
C HIS A 96 -0.12 -42.68 1.19
N ASP A 97 -1.15 -43.10 1.92
CA ASP A 97 -2.38 -42.32 2.12
C ASP A 97 -2.11 -40.99 2.86
N VAL A 98 -1.10 -40.95 3.74
CA VAL A 98 -0.67 -39.72 4.43
C VAL A 98 -0.03 -38.75 3.44
N ALA A 99 0.82 -39.25 2.55
CA ALA A 99 1.45 -38.45 1.50
C ALA A 99 0.42 -37.91 0.49
N VAL A 100 -0.54 -38.73 0.07
CA VAL A 100 -1.60 -38.34 -0.89
C VAL A 100 -2.61 -37.35 -0.28
N GLU A 101 -2.90 -37.44 1.02
CA GLU A 101 -3.81 -36.51 1.71
C GLU A 101 -3.13 -35.24 2.26
N SER A 102 -1.85 -35.01 2.00
CA SER A 102 -1.12 -33.82 2.46
C SER A 102 -0.70 -32.94 1.29
N THR A 103 -1.22 -31.71 1.23
CA THR A 103 -0.90 -30.75 0.15
C THR A 103 0.59 -30.45 0.02
N ALA A 104 1.33 -30.48 1.14
CA ALA A 104 2.76 -30.17 1.17
C ALA A 104 3.67 -31.23 0.50
N PHE A 105 3.15 -32.41 0.15
CA PHE A 105 3.95 -33.54 -0.33
C PHE A 105 3.50 -34.03 -1.71
N ARG A 106 4.46 -34.18 -2.64
CA ARG A 106 4.28 -34.98 -3.86
C ARG A 106 4.78 -36.41 -3.64
N PRO A 107 3.91 -37.43 -3.60
CA PRO A 107 4.34 -38.83 -3.57
C PRO A 107 4.96 -39.26 -4.91
N ILE A 108 6.03 -40.05 -4.84
CA ILE A 108 6.63 -40.78 -5.97
C ILE A 108 6.85 -42.26 -5.59
N PRO A 109 6.73 -43.22 -6.53
CA PRO A 109 7.01 -44.64 -6.25
C PRO A 109 8.48 -44.87 -5.87
N LEU A 110 8.77 -45.92 -5.08
CA LEU A 110 10.15 -46.25 -4.72
C LEU A 110 11.00 -46.71 -5.93
N SER A 111 10.37 -47.11 -7.04
CA SER A 111 11.06 -47.39 -8.31
C SER A 111 11.65 -46.13 -8.98
N ASP A 112 11.12 -44.96 -8.63
CA ASP A 112 11.39 -43.70 -9.30
C ASP A 112 12.29 -42.79 -8.43
N VAL A 113 12.61 -43.23 -7.20
CA VAL A 113 13.58 -42.61 -6.30
C VAL A 113 15.00 -42.79 -6.84
N ALA A 114 15.67 -41.66 -7.08
CA ALA A 114 17.07 -41.58 -7.48
C ALA A 114 17.88 -40.86 -6.39
N LEU A 115 18.86 -41.58 -5.82
CA LEU A 115 19.81 -41.09 -4.83
C LEU A 115 21.21 -41.12 -5.46
N GLU A 116 21.96 -40.02 -5.38
CA GLU A 116 23.35 -40.00 -5.85
C GLU A 116 24.31 -40.54 -4.76
N ASP A 117 25.51 -40.96 -5.16
CA ASP A 117 26.47 -41.69 -4.31
C ASP A 117 26.87 -40.90 -3.04
N GLY A 118 26.20 -41.21 -1.93
CA GLY A 118 26.39 -40.56 -0.63
C GLY A 118 25.11 -40.01 0.01
N GLY A 119 23.99 -39.92 -0.72
CA GLY A 119 22.70 -39.43 -0.20
C GLY A 119 22.65 -37.92 0.08
N ALA A 120 23.66 -37.17 -0.36
CA ALA A 120 23.73 -35.71 -0.23
C ALA A 120 22.80 -34.97 -1.21
N ASP A 121 22.54 -35.58 -2.38
CA ASP A 121 21.60 -35.10 -3.39
C ASP A 121 20.75 -36.27 -3.89
N GLY A 122 19.50 -35.97 -4.29
CA GLY A 122 18.52 -36.93 -4.78
C GLY A 122 17.24 -36.25 -5.26
N ASN A 123 16.35 -36.99 -5.92
CA ASN A 123 15.07 -36.44 -6.43
C ASN A 123 13.92 -36.47 -5.40
N VAL A 124 14.25 -36.62 -4.12
CA VAL A 124 13.34 -36.93 -3.01
C VAL A 124 13.87 -36.30 -1.72
N ASP A 125 13.00 -35.82 -0.84
CA ASP A 125 13.36 -35.25 0.48
C ASP A 125 13.12 -36.26 1.63
N VAL A 126 12.08 -37.10 1.52
CA VAL A 126 11.71 -38.13 2.51
C VAL A 126 11.53 -39.48 1.81
N VAL A 127 12.10 -40.56 2.34
CA VAL A 127 11.96 -41.92 1.78
C VAL A 127 11.36 -42.86 2.82
N ILE A 128 10.31 -43.59 2.43
CA ILE A 128 9.57 -44.51 3.30
C ILE A 128 9.69 -45.93 2.73
N ALA A 129 10.46 -46.78 3.41
CA ALA A 129 10.72 -48.16 2.98
C ALA A 129 10.84 -49.10 4.19
N ASP A 130 10.35 -50.33 4.07
CA ASP A 130 10.35 -51.35 5.14
C ASP A 130 9.80 -50.87 6.51
N GLY A 131 8.87 -49.91 6.50
CA GLY A 131 8.31 -49.28 7.70
C GLY A 131 9.26 -48.31 8.42
N GLN A 132 10.36 -47.91 7.77
CA GLN A 132 11.28 -46.86 8.23
C GLN A 132 11.06 -45.59 7.39
N ILE A 133 11.11 -44.44 8.05
CA ILE A 133 11.08 -43.11 7.41
C ILE A 133 12.50 -42.54 7.52
N GLY A 134 13.15 -42.32 6.39
CA GLY A 134 14.44 -41.63 6.27
C GLY A 134 14.30 -40.31 5.52
N HIS A 135 15.36 -39.51 5.47
CA HIS A 135 15.40 -38.25 4.75
C HIS A 135 16.68 -38.10 3.92
N VAL A 136 16.64 -37.20 2.94
CA VAL A 136 17.66 -37.03 1.90
C VAL A 136 17.85 -35.54 1.60
N GLY A 137 19.08 -35.13 1.28
CA GLY A 137 19.39 -33.76 0.88
C GLY A 137 19.27 -32.70 1.97
N THR A 138 19.55 -31.44 1.60
CA THR A 138 19.59 -30.30 2.54
C THR A 138 18.24 -29.90 3.12
N ASN A 139 17.14 -30.27 2.46
CA ASN A 139 15.77 -30.01 2.94
C ASN A 139 15.20 -31.18 3.77
N GLY A 140 15.84 -32.36 3.73
CA GLY A 140 15.26 -33.61 4.21
C GLY A 140 14.88 -33.61 5.69
N GLU A 141 15.67 -32.98 6.56
CA GLU A 141 15.37 -32.88 7.99
C GLU A 141 14.06 -32.09 8.23
N ALA A 142 13.87 -30.97 7.54
CA ALA A 142 12.66 -30.16 7.61
C ALA A 142 11.44 -30.87 6.96
N ALA A 143 11.67 -31.62 5.88
CA ALA A 143 10.65 -32.44 5.23
C ALA A 143 10.21 -33.62 6.11
N TYR A 144 11.13 -34.23 6.86
CA TYR A 144 10.86 -35.31 7.81
C TYR A 144 9.95 -34.85 8.96
N ASP A 145 10.26 -33.71 9.59
CA ASP A 145 9.43 -33.15 10.66
C ASP A 145 8.07 -32.68 10.13
N ALA A 146 8.01 -32.11 8.93
CA ALA A 146 6.75 -31.82 8.26
C ALA A 146 5.93 -33.10 7.98
N PHE A 147 6.58 -34.20 7.60
CA PHE A 147 5.90 -35.48 7.36
C PHE A 147 5.38 -36.11 8.66
N ARG A 148 6.12 -35.99 9.77
CA ARG A 148 5.59 -36.35 11.10
C ARG A 148 4.31 -35.58 11.44
N GLY A 149 4.28 -34.26 11.20
CA GLY A 149 3.08 -33.44 11.38
C GLY A 149 1.91 -33.85 10.48
N ALA A 150 2.19 -34.27 9.25
CA ALA A 150 1.19 -34.83 8.33
C ALA A 150 0.62 -36.17 8.84
N VAL A 151 1.47 -37.09 9.35
CA VAL A 151 1.06 -38.35 9.98
C VAL A 151 0.16 -38.10 11.19
N GLU A 152 0.51 -37.16 12.06
CA GLU A 152 -0.28 -36.81 13.24
C GLU A 152 -1.64 -36.21 12.83
N THR A 153 -1.65 -35.26 11.88
CA THR A 153 -2.87 -34.64 11.33
C THR A 153 -3.80 -35.65 10.61
N TYR A 154 -3.24 -36.61 9.85
CA TYR A 154 -3.99 -37.68 9.20
C TYR A 154 -4.65 -38.60 10.25
N ASN A 155 -3.91 -38.98 11.29
CA ASN A 155 -4.44 -39.79 12.37
C ASN A 155 -5.54 -39.06 13.17
N GLU A 156 -5.38 -37.76 13.46
CA GLU A 156 -6.43 -36.96 14.10
C GLU A 156 -7.70 -36.91 13.25
N ARG A 157 -7.59 -36.69 11.93
CA ARG A 157 -8.74 -36.73 11.01
C ARG A 157 -9.42 -38.10 10.97
N ARG A 158 -8.66 -39.20 11.05
CA ARG A 158 -9.21 -40.56 11.18
C ARG A 158 -9.92 -40.78 12.53
N MET A 159 -9.31 -40.37 13.63
CA MET A 159 -9.88 -40.53 14.99
C MET A 159 -11.18 -39.70 15.14
N ALA A 160 -11.22 -38.49 14.60
CA ALA A 160 -12.42 -37.64 14.59
C ALA A 160 -13.54 -38.14 13.65
N ALA A 161 -13.24 -39.03 12.71
CA ALA A 161 -14.21 -39.66 11.81
C ALA A 161 -14.74 -41.01 12.32
N GLU A 162 -14.11 -41.60 13.34
CA GLU A 162 -14.53 -42.87 13.93
C GLU A 162 -15.76 -42.69 14.85
N THR A 163 -16.68 -43.66 14.84
CA THR A 163 -17.97 -43.56 15.55
C THR A 163 -17.89 -44.07 16.99
N ASP A 164 -16.85 -44.84 17.35
CA ASP A 164 -16.55 -45.23 18.73
C ASP A 164 -15.47 -44.32 19.32
N GLU A 165 -15.89 -43.27 20.03
CA GLU A 165 -15.02 -42.32 20.74
C GLU A 165 -14.01 -43.02 21.67
N THR A 166 -14.36 -44.20 22.21
CA THR A 166 -13.51 -45.00 23.11
C THR A 166 -12.37 -45.71 22.37
N ALA A 167 -12.62 -46.09 21.12
CA ALA A 167 -11.61 -46.68 20.23
C ALA A 167 -10.74 -45.59 19.58
N ALA A 168 -11.31 -44.41 19.31
CA ALA A 168 -10.61 -43.25 18.79
C ALA A 168 -9.63 -42.64 19.81
N TYR A 169 -10.06 -42.46 21.07
CA TYR A 169 -9.26 -41.79 22.12
C TYR A 169 -9.08 -42.68 23.36
N PRO A 170 -8.26 -43.74 23.28
CA PRO A 170 -8.06 -44.69 24.38
C PRO A 170 -7.37 -44.06 25.59
N VAL A 171 -8.07 -43.97 26.71
CA VAL A 171 -7.53 -43.39 27.96
C VAL A 171 -6.57 -44.36 28.64
N LEU A 172 -5.26 -44.11 28.50
CA LEU A 172 -4.20 -44.86 29.17
C LEU A 172 -4.09 -44.45 30.65
N VAL A 173 -4.74 -45.22 31.54
CA VAL A 173 -4.71 -44.97 32.99
C VAL A 173 -3.53 -45.69 33.65
N THR A 174 -2.49 -44.93 34.01
CA THR A 174 -1.45 -45.39 34.95
C THR A 174 -1.91 -45.13 36.38
N LEU A 175 -1.98 -46.17 37.22
CA LEU A 175 -2.38 -46.08 38.62
C LEU A 175 -1.16 -46.05 39.54
N GLU A 176 -0.96 -44.94 40.24
CA GLU A 176 -0.04 -44.85 41.38
C GLU A 176 -0.86 -44.84 42.68
N TYR A 177 -0.61 -45.81 43.56
CA TYR A 177 -1.27 -45.90 44.87
C TYR A 177 -0.43 -45.17 45.93
N GLN A 178 -1.02 -44.15 46.56
CA GLN A 178 -0.42 -43.48 47.72
C GLN A 178 -1.30 -43.66 48.96
N ASP A 179 -0.67 -44.05 50.07
CA ASP A 179 -1.36 -44.22 51.35
C ASP A 179 -1.91 -42.89 51.87
N ARG A 180 -3.13 -42.95 52.44
CA ARG A 180 -3.79 -41.83 53.10
C ARG A 180 -4.28 -42.25 54.47
N ASP A 181 -3.51 -41.87 55.50
CA ASP A 181 -3.91 -42.01 56.90
C ASP A 181 -5.13 -41.11 57.20
N LEU A 182 -6.33 -41.70 57.13
CA LEU A 182 -7.60 -41.02 57.40
C LEU A 182 -7.84 -40.92 58.91
N GLY A 183 -7.11 -40.02 59.55
CA GLY A 183 -7.19 -39.76 60.99
C GLY A 183 -8.60 -39.39 61.47
N ASP A 184 -9.09 -40.19 62.41
CA ASP A 184 -10.25 -40.02 63.30
C ASP A 184 -11.13 -38.76 63.12
N VAL A 185 -12.34 -38.97 62.58
CA VAL A 185 -13.49 -38.07 62.79
C VAL A 185 -14.72 -38.85 63.25
N VAL A 186 -14.68 -39.27 64.52
CA VAL A 186 -15.76 -39.15 65.51
C VAL A 186 -17.22 -39.26 65.00
N SER A 187 -17.82 -40.39 65.34
CA SER A 187 -19.25 -40.68 65.54
C SER A 187 -20.27 -39.53 65.44
N GLY A 188 -21.21 -39.67 64.49
CA GLY A 188 -22.54 -39.03 64.52
C GLY A 188 -23.65 -40.07 64.64
N ASP A 189 -24.42 -40.02 65.73
CA ASP A 189 -25.53 -40.95 66.04
C ASP A 189 -26.88 -40.33 65.66
N GLU A 190 -27.56 -40.88 64.65
CA GLU A 190 -29.01 -40.71 64.45
C GLU A 190 -29.63 -42.03 63.93
N THR A 191 -30.39 -42.71 64.79
CA THR A 191 -31.14 -43.92 64.44
C THR A 191 -32.58 -43.59 63.98
N VAL A 192 -32.96 -44.02 62.79
CA VAL A 192 -34.38 -44.24 62.42
C VAL A 192 -34.50 -45.59 61.68
N ASP A 193 -35.55 -46.34 62.01
CA ASP A 193 -35.80 -47.74 61.62
C ASP A 193 -37.01 -47.83 60.67
N ASP A 194 -36.90 -48.65 59.61
CA ASP A 194 -38.06 -49.32 58.98
C ASP A 194 -37.59 -50.61 58.26
N GLY A 195 -37.90 -51.76 58.86
CA GLY A 195 -37.23 -53.04 58.62
C GLY A 195 -37.56 -53.87 57.36
N GLY A 196 -36.63 -54.79 57.06
CA GLY A 196 -36.81 -56.05 56.32
C GLY A 196 -36.81 -55.95 54.77
N ASP A 197 -36.26 -56.89 54.01
CA ASP A 197 -35.56 -58.16 54.29
C ASP A 197 -34.82 -58.60 53.00
N GLU A 198 -33.90 -59.59 52.92
CA GLU A 198 -33.57 -60.70 53.83
C GLU A 198 -32.04 -61.02 53.80
N SER A 199 -31.62 -62.25 53.44
CA SER A 199 -30.24 -62.77 53.34
C SER A 199 -29.82 -63.05 51.86
N THR A 200 -28.61 -63.44 51.42
CA THR A 200 -27.24 -63.80 51.91
C THR A 200 -26.23 -63.33 50.82
N GLY A 201 -24.91 -63.18 50.96
CA GLY A 201 -23.93 -63.56 52.00
C GLY A 201 -22.74 -64.36 51.40
N PHE A 202 -21.50 -64.06 51.84
CA PHE A 202 -20.24 -64.81 51.62
C PHE A 202 -19.39 -64.56 50.34
N GLU A 203 -18.41 -63.65 50.45
CA GLU A 203 -17.01 -63.92 50.01
C GLU A 203 -16.30 -64.74 51.13
N PRO A 204 -15.02 -65.21 51.07
CA PRO A 204 -13.85 -64.28 51.16
C PRO A 204 -12.43 -64.80 50.74
N GLU A 205 -11.40 -63.92 50.88
CA GLU A 205 -9.93 -64.16 51.03
C GLU A 205 -9.16 -64.83 49.84
N THR A 206 -7.84 -64.68 49.65
CA THR A 206 -6.69 -64.46 50.57
C THR A 206 -5.48 -63.72 49.93
N ASP A 207 -4.75 -62.98 50.78
CA ASP A 207 -3.27 -62.79 50.85
C ASP A 207 -2.50 -62.12 49.67
N GLU A 208 -1.67 -61.09 49.87
CA GLU A 208 -0.40 -60.98 50.66
C GLU A 208 0.81 -61.70 50.03
N THR A 209 2.07 -61.21 50.06
CA THR A 209 2.70 -60.01 50.66
C THR A 209 4.02 -59.63 49.94
N ALA A 210 4.38 -58.34 49.95
CA ALA A 210 5.74 -57.71 50.17
C ALA A 210 7.02 -58.26 49.43
N ALA A 211 8.21 -57.62 49.46
CA ALA A 211 8.69 -56.41 50.12
C ALA A 211 9.86 -55.71 49.38
N GLU A 212 10.01 -54.41 49.66
CA GLU A 212 11.22 -53.57 49.70
C GLU A 212 12.60 -54.26 49.89
N ALA A 213 13.67 -53.72 49.26
CA ALA A 213 14.73 -52.92 49.92
C ALA A 213 16.17 -53.04 49.33
N GLY A 214 16.79 -51.88 49.01
CA GLY A 214 18.27 -51.64 49.05
C GLY A 214 19.15 -52.24 47.92
N ASP A 215 20.42 -51.82 47.75
CA ASP A 215 21.17 -50.67 48.32
C ASP A 215 22.49 -50.44 47.52
N ASP A 216 23.18 -49.31 47.76
CA ASP A 216 24.61 -48.98 47.50
C ASP A 216 25.27 -49.14 46.09
N GLY A 217 26.06 -48.13 45.68
CA GLY A 217 27.47 -48.41 45.28
C GLY A 217 28.13 -47.77 44.03
N VAL A 218 28.73 -46.57 44.19
CA VAL A 218 30.12 -46.19 43.81
C VAL A 218 30.64 -46.24 42.34
N ASP A 219 30.86 -45.03 41.79
CA ASP A 219 32.05 -44.41 41.14
C ASP A 219 32.87 -45.02 39.94
N ASP A 220 33.35 -44.08 39.11
CA ASP A 220 34.63 -43.96 38.35
C ASP A 220 34.95 -44.69 37.01
N GLU A 221 35.86 -44.00 36.28
CA GLU A 221 36.60 -44.25 35.00
C GLU A 221 36.00 -43.57 33.74
N ASP A 222 36.43 -42.39 33.23
CA ASP A 222 37.71 -41.60 33.20
C ASP A 222 38.61 -41.84 31.95
N GLU A 223 39.36 -40.81 31.52
CA GLU A 223 40.37 -40.75 30.43
C GLU A 223 39.93 -41.00 28.94
N VAL A 224 40.69 -40.63 27.88
CA VAL A 224 41.41 -39.39 27.47
C VAL A 224 41.94 -39.51 26.01
N GLY A 225 42.17 -38.40 25.28
CA GLY A 225 43.00 -38.36 24.04
C GLY A 225 42.49 -37.37 22.96
N THR A 226 43.09 -36.20 22.70
CA THR A 226 44.39 -35.86 22.02
C THR A 226 44.35 -35.82 20.49
N ASP A 227 44.57 -34.61 19.93
CA ASP A 227 45.53 -34.22 18.87
C ASP A 227 45.49 -34.91 17.47
N ASP A 228 45.86 -34.29 16.33
CA ASP A 228 46.63 -33.06 16.05
C ASP A 228 46.37 -32.54 14.60
N GLY A 229 46.46 -31.22 14.34
CA GLY A 229 46.80 -30.58 13.02
C GLY A 229 45.94 -30.81 11.74
N GLU A 230 46.18 -30.15 10.58
CA GLU A 230 46.93 -28.91 10.28
C GLU A 230 46.64 -28.37 8.82
N ASN A 231 46.32 -27.07 8.66
CA ASN A 231 46.33 -26.22 7.42
C ASN A 231 45.41 -26.63 6.21
N GLY A 232 45.06 -25.77 5.22
CA GLY A 232 45.55 -24.44 4.76
C GLY A 232 46.60 -24.55 3.61
N ASP A 233 46.74 -23.71 2.55
CA ASP A 233 46.14 -22.45 2.04
C ASP A 233 45.75 -22.65 0.52
N ASP A 234 45.51 -21.74 -0.45
CA ASP A 234 45.57 -20.27 -0.76
C ASP A 234 44.53 -20.00 -1.91
N GLU A 235 44.14 -18.75 -2.23
CA GLU A 235 43.02 -18.40 -3.19
C GLU A 235 43.47 -17.64 -4.50
N VAL A 236 42.56 -16.87 -5.13
CA VAL A 236 42.72 -15.75 -6.13
C VAL A 236 43.25 -16.13 -7.55
N ASP A 237 43.15 -15.39 -8.68
CA ASP A 237 42.65 -14.07 -9.17
C ASP A 237 42.27 -14.26 -10.69
N GLY A 238 41.43 -13.47 -11.40
CA GLY A 238 40.63 -12.27 -11.13
C GLY A 238 40.50 -11.37 -12.41
N GLY A 239 40.37 -10.04 -12.25
CA GLY A 239 40.62 -9.06 -13.34
C GLY A 239 39.41 -8.32 -13.99
N ALA A 240 39.49 -6.98 -14.08
CA ALA A 240 38.52 -6.12 -14.76
C ALA A 240 39.14 -4.85 -15.39
N GLU A 241 38.74 -4.48 -16.62
CA GLU A 241 39.04 -3.21 -17.33
C GLU A 241 37.98 -2.96 -18.43
N SER A 242 37.91 -1.82 -19.15
CA SER A 242 37.83 -0.40 -18.78
C SER A 242 37.84 0.50 -20.05
N ARG A 243 36.70 1.12 -20.42
CA ARG A 243 36.53 2.36 -21.25
C ARG A 243 37.04 2.41 -22.71
N THR A 244 36.15 2.83 -23.64
CA THR A 244 36.11 4.13 -24.40
C THR A 244 35.08 4.00 -25.53
N ASP A 245 34.00 4.78 -25.60
CA ASP A 245 33.85 6.20 -26.05
C ASP A 245 34.13 6.42 -27.55
N ASP A 246 33.07 6.55 -28.37
CA ASP A 246 33.00 7.54 -29.46
C ASP A 246 31.55 7.84 -29.93
N ARG A 247 31.38 8.77 -30.89
CA ARG A 247 30.11 9.49 -31.18
C ARG A 247 29.68 9.50 -32.67
N GLU A 248 28.46 10.02 -32.89
CA GLU A 248 27.88 10.50 -34.18
C GLU A 248 27.41 9.44 -35.22
N ARG A 249 26.51 9.71 -36.20
CA ARG A 249 25.34 10.64 -36.27
C ARG A 249 24.52 10.46 -37.58
N GLY A 250 23.30 9.89 -37.48
CA GLY A 250 22.10 10.37 -38.20
C GLY A 250 21.77 9.93 -39.65
N THR A 251 20.49 10.21 -39.98
CA THR A 251 19.82 10.34 -41.30
C THR A 251 19.61 9.12 -42.22
N ASP A 252 18.30 8.79 -42.39
CA ASP A 252 17.54 8.65 -43.66
C ASP A 252 17.92 7.54 -44.67
N ALA A 253 17.00 6.93 -45.46
CA ALA A 253 15.54 6.75 -45.38
C ALA A 253 15.10 5.69 -46.45
N ASP A 254 13.89 5.16 -46.30
CA ASP A 254 12.94 4.58 -47.29
C ASP A 254 13.44 3.89 -48.59
N ASP A 255 13.01 2.64 -48.82
CA ASP A 255 12.19 2.30 -50.02
C ASP A 255 11.42 0.97 -49.85
N GLU A 256 10.33 0.79 -50.62
CA GLU A 256 9.50 -0.43 -50.74
C GLU A 256 9.92 -1.21 -52.03
N ALA A 257 9.36 -2.33 -52.53
CA ALA A 257 8.19 -3.17 -52.23
C ALA A 257 8.37 -4.57 -52.92
N ASP A 258 7.40 -5.50 -52.75
CA ASP A 258 6.81 -6.43 -53.76
C ASP A 258 7.68 -7.40 -54.62
N ASP A 259 7.25 -8.61 -55.06
CA ASP A 259 6.14 -9.54 -54.75
C ASP A 259 6.43 -10.89 -55.51
N GLU A 260 5.43 -11.79 -55.64
CA GLU A 260 5.28 -12.88 -56.63
C GLU A 260 5.88 -14.28 -56.34
N ASN A 261 5.21 -14.96 -55.40
CA ASN A 261 4.78 -16.37 -55.41
C ASN A 261 4.84 -17.18 -56.74
N GLU A 262 5.29 -18.45 -56.68
CA GLU A 262 4.68 -19.56 -57.44
C GLU A 262 4.91 -20.97 -56.81
N LEU A 263 4.10 -21.96 -57.22
CA LEU A 263 4.07 -23.37 -56.76
C LEU A 263 4.90 -24.26 -57.74
N GLU A 264 5.09 -25.60 -57.65
CA GLU A 264 4.31 -26.71 -57.08
C GLU A 264 5.14 -28.03 -57.05
N THR A 265 4.58 -29.11 -56.47
CA THR A 265 4.94 -30.56 -56.61
C THR A 265 6.14 -31.13 -55.80
N GLY A 266 6.07 -32.43 -55.44
CA GLY A 266 7.30 -33.22 -55.20
C GLY A 266 7.36 -34.38 -54.18
N ASP A 267 6.25 -34.83 -53.57
CA ASP A 267 6.24 -35.87 -52.50
C ASP A 267 7.06 -37.17 -52.80
N SER A 268 7.98 -37.56 -51.91
CA SER A 268 8.64 -38.89 -51.81
C SER A 268 9.56 -39.03 -50.57
N ASP A 269 9.05 -39.67 -49.52
CA ASP A 269 9.81 -40.33 -48.41
C ASP A 269 10.37 -41.72 -48.91
N PRO A 270 11.22 -42.52 -48.19
CA PRO A 270 11.58 -42.44 -46.77
C PRO A 270 13.04 -42.75 -46.32
N GLY A 271 13.40 -42.20 -45.16
CA GLY A 271 13.58 -43.01 -43.94
C GLY A 271 14.98 -43.47 -43.45
N ALA A 272 15.04 -43.59 -42.11
CA ALA A 272 15.96 -44.35 -41.26
C ALA A 272 17.33 -43.73 -40.89
N ASP A 273 17.37 -43.22 -39.66
CA ASP A 273 18.49 -42.84 -38.81
C ASP A 273 18.61 -43.80 -37.60
N ASP A 274 19.85 -44.13 -37.20
CA ASP A 274 20.22 -44.90 -36.00
C ASP A 274 21.72 -44.64 -35.73
N GLU A 275 22.09 -44.21 -34.52
CA GLU A 275 23.50 -44.07 -34.07
C GLU A 275 23.72 -44.85 -32.75
N VAL A 276 24.93 -45.40 -32.56
CA VAL A 276 25.26 -46.37 -31.50
C VAL A 276 26.73 -46.25 -31.06
N ASP A 277 27.00 -46.68 -29.81
CA ASP A 277 28.29 -47.09 -29.23
C ASP A 277 29.41 -46.04 -28.95
N ASP A 278 29.62 -45.80 -27.65
CA ASP A 278 30.82 -46.16 -26.87
C ASP A 278 32.25 -45.73 -27.26
N GLY A 279 33.06 -45.46 -26.21
CA GLY A 279 34.42 -46.05 -26.16
C GLY A 279 35.59 -45.17 -25.66
N GLU A 280 35.77 -45.10 -24.34
CA GLU A 280 36.99 -44.77 -23.57
C GLU A 280 38.33 -44.42 -24.31
N ARG A 281 39.02 -43.34 -23.87
CA ARG A 281 40.22 -43.48 -22.99
C ARG A 281 40.91 -42.18 -22.49
N GLN A 282 41.32 -42.29 -21.22
CA GLN A 282 42.35 -41.59 -20.44
C GLN A 282 43.79 -41.60 -21.05
N PRO A 283 44.85 -40.97 -20.46
CA PRO A 283 44.90 -40.00 -19.32
C PRO A 283 45.97 -38.84 -19.45
N ASP A 284 46.19 -38.13 -18.31
CA ASP A 284 47.46 -37.53 -17.79
C ASP A 284 48.05 -36.21 -18.31
N GLY A 285 48.31 -35.26 -17.37
CA GLY A 285 49.71 -34.81 -17.16
C GLY A 285 50.08 -33.36 -16.77
N ALA A 286 49.95 -33.00 -15.48
CA ALA A 286 50.90 -32.18 -14.67
C ALA A 286 51.13 -30.63 -14.83
N ALA A 287 50.91 -29.92 -13.70
CA ALA A 287 51.63 -28.74 -13.11
C ALA A 287 51.67 -27.35 -13.84
N GLY A 288 51.65 -26.20 -13.13
CA GLY A 288 51.44 -25.92 -11.69
C GLY A 288 52.04 -24.57 -11.19
N ALA A 289 51.58 -24.09 -10.01
CA ALA A 289 52.08 -22.93 -9.21
C ALA A 289 51.82 -21.50 -9.80
N ASP A 290 51.81 -20.37 -9.05
CA ASP A 290 52.10 -20.11 -7.61
C ASP A 290 51.50 -18.75 -7.10
N ALA A 291 51.20 -18.67 -5.79
CA ALA A 291 51.37 -17.53 -4.87
C ALA A 291 50.50 -16.21 -4.81
N ARG A 292 49.66 -16.13 -3.75
CA ARG A 292 49.64 -15.12 -2.63
C ARG A 292 48.84 -13.78 -2.65
N VAL A 293 48.34 -13.53 -1.42
CA VAL A 293 48.03 -12.27 -0.68
C VAL A 293 46.56 -11.79 -0.69
N GLY A 294 45.80 -12.21 0.32
CA GLY A 294 44.41 -11.78 0.57
C GLY A 294 44.23 -10.53 1.46
N SER A 295 43.00 -10.32 1.91
CA SER A 295 42.55 -9.37 2.93
C SER A 295 41.16 -9.81 3.45
N ALA A 296 40.65 -9.18 4.50
CA ALA A 296 39.35 -9.52 5.09
C ALA A 296 38.22 -8.59 4.61
N ASP A 297 37.10 -9.18 4.22
CA ASP A 297 35.75 -8.59 4.25
C ASP A 297 35.01 -9.34 5.41
N ASP A 298 34.34 -8.72 6.37
CA ASP A 298 33.39 -7.58 6.35
C ASP A 298 32.09 -7.91 5.57
N GLU A 299 31.54 -9.09 5.88
CA GLU A 299 30.25 -9.56 5.38
C GLU A 299 29.10 -8.62 5.80
N LEU A 300 28.23 -8.30 4.84
CA LEU A 300 27.22 -7.25 4.96
C LEU A 300 26.06 -7.64 5.90
N ALA A 301 26.20 -7.28 7.18
CA ALA A 301 25.13 -7.44 8.17
C ALA A 301 23.82 -6.75 7.75
N VAL A 302 22.83 -7.54 7.35
CA VAL A 302 21.47 -7.09 7.05
C VAL A 302 20.78 -6.67 8.35
N PRO A 303 20.18 -5.46 8.45
CA PRO A 303 19.50 -5.03 9.67
C PRO A 303 18.27 -5.87 10.00
N ASP A 304 18.21 -6.43 11.21
CA ASP A 304 16.97 -6.96 11.79
C ASP A 304 15.95 -5.83 11.99
N VAL A 305 14.76 -6.01 11.41
CA VAL A 305 13.60 -5.12 11.53
C VAL A 305 12.33 -5.92 11.83
N GLY A 306 12.38 -6.84 12.80
CA GLY A 306 11.25 -7.69 13.19
C GLY A 306 11.04 -7.96 14.69
N GLY A 307 11.92 -7.48 15.59
CA GLY A 307 11.93 -7.81 17.03
C GLY A 307 10.76 -7.28 17.89
N GLY A 308 9.50 -7.59 17.55
CA GLY A 308 8.28 -7.12 18.23
C GLY A 308 7.56 -8.17 19.09
N HIS A 309 7.45 -9.43 18.62
CA HIS A 309 6.66 -10.48 19.28
C HIS A 309 7.39 -11.84 19.29
N ALA A 310 8.43 -11.95 20.13
CA ALA A 310 9.17 -13.19 20.37
C ALA A 310 9.15 -13.56 21.87
N ALA A 311 8.01 -14.07 22.33
CA ALA A 311 7.85 -14.71 23.63
C ALA A 311 6.85 -15.87 23.49
N GLU A 312 7.16 -17.01 24.12
CA GLU A 312 6.32 -18.23 24.15
C GLU A 312 6.06 -18.92 22.78
N GLN A 313 7.14 -19.22 22.06
CA GLN A 313 7.21 -20.45 21.25
C GLN A 313 8.48 -21.22 21.62
N THR A 314 8.32 -22.49 22.02
CA THR A 314 9.42 -23.38 22.48
C THR A 314 9.32 -24.73 21.78
N ALA A 315 9.10 -24.70 20.47
CA ALA A 315 9.09 -25.84 19.56
C ALA A 315 9.88 -25.45 18.29
N PRO A 316 10.56 -26.38 17.60
CA PRO A 316 11.16 -26.10 16.31
C PRO A 316 10.05 -25.80 15.29
N ALA A 317 10.16 -24.66 14.60
CA ALA A 317 9.20 -24.26 13.58
C ALA A 317 9.54 -24.96 12.25
N THR A 318 8.68 -25.87 11.78
CA THR A 318 8.78 -26.43 10.43
C THR A 318 8.46 -25.36 9.39
N PRO A 319 9.03 -25.39 8.17
CA PRO A 319 8.90 -24.28 7.21
C PRO A 319 7.45 -23.92 6.83
N GLY A 320 6.52 -24.88 6.82
CA GLY A 320 5.09 -24.62 6.59
C GLY A 320 4.37 -23.84 7.70
N THR A 321 5.00 -23.66 8.87
CA THR A 321 4.49 -22.77 9.93
C THR A 321 4.99 -21.33 9.80
N LEU A 322 5.92 -21.07 8.88
CA LEU A 322 6.47 -19.74 8.62
C LEU A 322 5.56 -18.94 7.70
N SER A 323 4.54 -18.30 8.28
CA SER A 323 3.82 -17.22 7.59
C SER A 323 4.81 -16.17 7.06
N PRO A 324 4.63 -15.63 5.84
CA PRO A 324 5.50 -14.58 5.33
C PRO A 324 5.47 -13.36 6.28
N PRO A 325 6.61 -12.67 6.51
CA PRO A 325 6.77 -11.71 7.61
C PRO A 325 6.02 -10.37 7.44
N PHE A 326 5.04 -10.31 6.53
CA PHE A 326 4.14 -9.19 6.29
C PHE A 326 2.87 -9.69 5.56
N PRO A 327 1.69 -9.05 5.69
CA PRO A 327 0.41 -9.56 5.18
C PRO A 327 0.23 -9.39 3.66
N PHE A 328 1.07 -10.08 2.88
CA PHE A 328 1.14 -10.01 1.42
C PHE A 328 -0.21 -10.29 0.73
N GLN A 329 -0.93 -11.33 1.17
CA GLN A 329 -2.26 -11.70 0.65
C GLN A 329 -3.27 -10.56 0.79
N SER A 330 -3.44 -10.01 2.00
CA SER A 330 -4.34 -8.90 2.28
C SER A 330 -3.94 -7.61 1.55
N LEU A 331 -2.64 -7.38 1.33
CA LEU A 331 -2.13 -6.25 0.54
C LEU A 331 -2.41 -6.39 -0.97
N VAL A 332 -2.25 -7.59 -1.53
CA VAL A 332 -2.61 -7.90 -2.93
C VAL A 332 -4.12 -7.80 -3.13
N LEU A 333 -4.91 -8.29 -2.18
CA LEU A 333 -6.37 -8.12 -2.16
C LEU A 333 -6.78 -6.63 -2.06
N ALA A 334 -6.12 -5.84 -1.22
CA ALA A 334 -6.36 -4.41 -1.13
C ALA A 334 -6.02 -3.65 -2.44
N PHE A 335 -4.98 -4.07 -3.17
CA PHE A 335 -4.61 -3.48 -4.46
C PHE A 335 -5.74 -3.59 -5.51
N LEU A 336 -6.61 -4.60 -5.42
CA LEU A 336 -7.76 -4.78 -6.31
C LEU A 336 -8.72 -3.57 -6.28
N PHE A 337 -8.81 -2.82 -5.18
CA PHE A 337 -9.62 -1.59 -5.12
C PHE A 337 -9.04 -0.47 -6.00
N VAL A 338 -7.71 -0.40 -6.14
CA VAL A 338 -7.01 0.72 -6.81
C VAL A 338 -6.99 0.56 -8.33
N VAL A 339 -6.79 -0.66 -8.85
CA VAL A 339 -6.64 -0.87 -10.30
C VAL A 339 -7.88 -0.44 -11.13
N PRO A 340 -9.13 -0.72 -10.73
CA PRO A 340 -10.31 -0.20 -11.43
C PRO A 340 -10.40 1.33 -11.44
N MET A 341 -9.84 2.02 -10.44
CA MET A 341 -9.79 3.48 -10.42
C MET A 341 -9.01 4.02 -11.62
N ASN A 342 -7.90 3.36 -11.97
CA ASN A 342 -7.07 3.73 -13.12
C ASN A 342 -7.82 3.63 -14.47
N PHE A 343 -8.85 2.78 -14.61
CA PHE A 343 -9.69 2.73 -15.80
C PHE A 343 -10.79 3.80 -15.79
N VAL A 344 -11.46 4.01 -14.65
CA VAL A 344 -12.56 4.99 -14.55
C VAL A 344 -12.05 6.43 -14.69
N ILE A 345 -10.86 6.76 -14.16
CA ILE A 345 -10.27 8.08 -14.38
C ILE A 345 -9.92 8.34 -15.84
N GLN A 346 -9.49 7.34 -16.62
CA GLN A 346 -9.19 7.53 -18.05
C GLN A 346 -10.46 7.90 -18.82
N ALA A 347 -11.57 7.21 -18.55
CA ALA A 347 -12.87 7.54 -19.10
C ALA A 347 -13.32 8.96 -18.70
N TYR A 348 -13.19 9.32 -17.42
CA TYR A 348 -13.58 10.63 -16.89
C TYR A 348 -12.72 11.79 -17.44
N GLY A 349 -11.39 11.66 -17.43
CA GLY A 349 -10.48 12.65 -18.00
C GLY A 349 -10.72 12.84 -19.50
N SER A 350 -11.06 11.75 -20.21
CA SER A 350 -11.43 11.79 -21.61
C SER A 350 -12.71 12.59 -21.85
N THR A 351 -13.79 12.38 -21.08
CA THR A 351 -15.05 13.15 -21.29
C THR A 351 -14.91 14.64 -20.99
N ILE A 352 -14.08 15.02 -20.00
CA ILE A 352 -13.71 16.42 -19.73
C ILE A 352 -12.91 17.02 -20.91
N MET A 353 -11.89 16.32 -21.41
CA MET A 353 -11.10 16.75 -22.57
C MET A 353 -11.96 16.87 -23.83
N ASP A 354 -12.87 15.93 -24.06
CA ASP A 354 -13.72 15.85 -25.23
C ASP A 354 -14.66 17.06 -25.36
N GLU A 355 -15.17 17.58 -24.23
CA GLU A 355 -15.95 18.82 -24.20
C GLU A 355 -15.13 20.07 -24.47
N ARG A 356 -13.87 20.10 -24.02
CA ARG A 356 -12.96 21.21 -24.27
C ARG A 356 -12.56 21.27 -25.74
N ILE A 357 -12.16 20.14 -26.33
CA ILE A 357 -11.79 20.07 -27.75
C ILE A 357 -13.01 20.36 -28.65
N LYS A 358 -14.19 19.82 -28.33
CA LYS A 358 -15.42 20.03 -29.12
C LYS A 358 -16.18 21.32 -28.77
N ARG A 359 -15.59 22.24 -27.97
CA ARG A 359 -16.15 23.52 -27.47
C ARG A 359 -17.52 23.41 -26.76
N ARG A 360 -17.94 22.21 -26.36
CA ARG A 360 -19.26 21.96 -25.75
C ARG A 360 -19.40 22.57 -24.35
N GLY A 361 -18.28 22.83 -23.66
CA GLY A 361 -18.27 23.49 -22.36
C GLY A 361 -18.87 24.91 -22.34
N GLU A 362 -18.86 25.64 -23.46
CA GLU A 362 -19.49 26.97 -23.59
C GLU A 362 -20.99 26.91 -23.29
N LEU A 363 -21.68 25.89 -23.82
CA LEU A 363 -23.11 25.67 -23.62
C LEU A 363 -23.46 25.36 -22.16
N LEU A 364 -22.53 24.79 -21.40
CA LEU A 364 -22.69 24.55 -19.97
C LEU A 364 -22.43 25.82 -19.15
N LEU A 365 -21.44 26.63 -19.52
CA LEU A 365 -21.11 27.89 -18.83
C LEU A 365 -22.17 29.00 -19.01
N VAL A 366 -22.92 28.97 -20.11
CA VAL A 366 -24.08 29.87 -20.35
C VAL A 366 -25.36 29.37 -19.64
N SER A 367 -25.35 28.15 -19.09
CA SER A 367 -26.50 27.58 -18.36
C SER A 367 -26.68 28.23 -16.97
N PRO A 368 -27.89 28.19 -16.36
CA PRO A 368 -28.13 28.71 -15.01
C PRO A 368 -27.59 27.80 -13.88
N ALA A 369 -26.67 26.88 -14.18
CA ALA A 369 -25.96 26.06 -13.19
C ALA A 369 -24.59 26.68 -12.85
N GLY A 370 -24.22 26.69 -11.58
CA GLY A 370 -22.91 27.18 -11.16
C GLY A 370 -21.78 26.23 -11.57
N ARG A 371 -20.56 26.74 -11.78
CA ARG A 371 -19.35 25.93 -12.10
C ARG A 371 -19.19 24.72 -11.16
N LEU A 372 -19.40 24.92 -9.86
CA LEU A 372 -19.41 23.86 -8.84
C LEU A 372 -20.47 22.77 -9.09
N GLU A 373 -21.67 23.16 -9.52
CA GLU A 373 -22.80 22.25 -9.77
C GLU A 373 -22.60 21.46 -11.06
N ILE A 374 -21.95 22.06 -12.07
CA ILE A 374 -21.55 21.42 -13.32
C ILE A 374 -20.44 20.39 -13.05
N VAL A 375 -19.34 20.79 -12.39
CA VAL A 375 -18.20 19.90 -12.12
C VAL A 375 -18.59 18.78 -11.16
N ALA A 376 -19.27 19.08 -10.05
CA ALA A 376 -19.74 18.02 -9.14
C ALA A 376 -20.77 17.11 -9.82
N GLY A 377 -21.65 17.66 -10.67
CA GLY A 377 -22.61 16.88 -11.44
C GLY A 377 -21.93 15.93 -12.42
N LYS A 378 -20.85 16.35 -13.07
CA LYS A 378 -20.04 15.50 -13.96
C LYS A 378 -19.23 14.45 -13.23
N THR A 379 -18.73 14.75 -12.04
CA THR A 379 -17.87 13.84 -11.27
C THR A 379 -18.68 12.77 -10.52
N LEU A 380 -19.89 13.11 -10.07
CA LEU A 380 -20.74 12.24 -9.25
C LEU A 380 -21.03 10.85 -9.87
N PRO A 381 -21.34 10.69 -11.18
CA PRO A 381 -21.51 9.36 -11.78
C PRO A 381 -20.28 8.46 -11.67
N TYR A 382 -19.08 9.02 -11.85
CA TYR A 382 -17.83 8.26 -11.79
C TYR A 382 -17.47 7.91 -10.35
N LEU A 383 -17.73 8.82 -9.40
CA LEU A 383 -17.60 8.53 -7.96
C LEU A 383 -18.57 7.43 -7.51
N LEU A 384 -19.84 7.48 -7.93
CA LEU A 384 -20.82 6.43 -7.63
C LEU A 384 -20.47 5.11 -8.31
N GLY A 385 -19.89 5.14 -9.52
CA GLY A 385 -19.33 3.97 -10.18
C GLY A 385 -18.17 3.36 -9.40
N LEU A 386 -17.23 4.17 -8.92
CA LEU A 386 -16.12 3.71 -8.09
C LEU A 386 -16.58 3.14 -6.76
N VAL A 387 -17.50 3.79 -6.05
CA VAL A 387 -18.10 3.23 -4.82
C VAL A 387 -18.83 1.91 -5.11
N GLY A 388 -19.55 1.82 -6.23
CA GLY A 388 -20.21 0.57 -6.65
C GLY A 388 -19.22 -0.57 -6.95
N ILE A 389 -18.08 -0.26 -7.58
CA ILE A 389 -16.99 -1.23 -7.82
C ILE A 389 -16.31 -1.61 -6.50
N SER A 390 -16.03 -0.65 -5.60
CA SER A 390 -15.46 -0.94 -4.28
C SER A 390 -16.38 -1.82 -3.42
N VAL A 391 -17.70 -1.58 -3.47
CA VAL A 391 -18.69 -2.45 -2.81
C VAL A 391 -18.69 -3.86 -3.43
N ALA A 392 -18.63 -3.97 -4.75
CA ALA A 392 -18.59 -5.26 -5.44
C ALA A 392 -17.31 -6.06 -5.14
N ILE A 393 -16.16 -5.37 -5.00
CA ILE A 393 -14.89 -6.00 -4.63
C ILE A 393 -14.92 -6.42 -3.16
N ALA A 394 -15.30 -5.54 -2.23
CA ALA A 394 -15.41 -5.86 -0.80
C ALA A 394 -16.29 -7.12 -0.58
N LEU A 395 -17.48 -7.16 -1.18
CA LEU A 395 -18.38 -8.32 -1.13
C LEU A 395 -17.82 -9.61 -1.77
N ALA A 396 -16.80 -9.52 -2.62
CA ALA A 396 -16.18 -10.65 -3.30
C ALA A 396 -14.91 -11.17 -2.61
N ILE A 397 -14.38 -10.46 -1.61
CA ILE A 397 -13.15 -10.81 -0.88
C ILE A 397 -13.32 -10.83 0.66
N GLY A 398 -14.56 -10.79 1.15
CA GLY A 398 -14.87 -10.72 2.59
C GLY A 398 -14.79 -9.33 3.25
N GLY A 399 -14.36 -8.30 2.52
CA GLY A 399 -14.17 -6.94 3.03
C GLY A 399 -15.46 -6.24 3.50
N GLY A 400 -15.34 -5.47 4.58
CA GLY A 400 -16.44 -4.78 5.25
C GLY A 400 -16.66 -3.32 4.82
N LEU A 401 -17.32 -2.56 5.70
CA LEU A 401 -17.59 -1.13 5.47
C LEU A 401 -16.33 -0.27 5.57
N LEU A 402 -15.32 -0.70 6.33
CA LEU A 402 -14.07 0.05 6.50
C LEU A 402 -13.24 0.00 5.21
N SER A 403 -13.19 -1.14 4.50
CA SER A 403 -12.59 -1.24 3.16
C SER A 403 -13.17 -0.20 2.19
N ILE A 404 -14.50 -0.11 2.13
CA ILE A 404 -15.21 0.87 1.29
C ILE A 404 -14.89 2.31 1.75
N ALA A 405 -14.80 2.54 3.05
CA ALA A 405 -14.47 3.85 3.62
C ALA A 405 -13.01 4.28 3.41
N GLY A 406 -12.07 3.33 3.28
CA GLY A 406 -10.67 3.55 2.88
C GLY A 406 -10.49 3.79 1.38
N ALA A 407 -11.30 3.12 0.54
CA ALA A 407 -11.28 3.32 -0.91
C ALA A 407 -11.81 4.71 -1.37
N ILE A 408 -12.80 5.27 -0.67
CA ILE A 408 -13.42 6.58 -1.00
C ILE A 408 -12.42 7.76 -1.10
N PRO A 409 -11.53 8.04 -0.12
CA PRO A 409 -10.57 9.14 -0.22
C PRO A 409 -9.58 8.96 -1.38
N ILE A 410 -9.16 7.72 -1.67
CA ILE A 410 -8.32 7.37 -2.82
C ILE A 410 -9.08 7.74 -4.11
N ALA A 411 -10.30 7.23 -4.29
CA ALA A 411 -11.15 7.52 -5.45
C ALA A 411 -11.41 9.03 -5.65
N LEU A 412 -11.59 9.79 -4.57
CA LEU A 412 -11.77 11.24 -4.63
C LEU A 412 -10.49 11.98 -5.04
N ALA A 413 -9.33 11.61 -4.51
CA ALA A 413 -8.05 12.18 -4.90
C ALA A 413 -7.76 11.94 -6.39
N PHE A 414 -7.96 10.70 -6.85
CA PHE A 414 -7.84 10.30 -8.24
C PHE A 414 -8.75 11.10 -9.19
N LEU A 415 -10.04 11.22 -8.87
CA LEU A 415 -11.00 11.99 -9.69
C LEU A 415 -10.68 13.49 -9.67
N ALA A 416 -10.34 14.08 -8.52
CA ALA A 416 -10.04 15.51 -8.42
C ALA A 416 -8.73 15.90 -9.11
N ALA A 417 -7.68 15.07 -8.99
CA ALA A 417 -6.44 15.23 -9.72
C ALA A 417 -6.66 15.09 -11.22
N THR A 418 -7.39 14.05 -11.67
CA THR A 418 -7.68 13.82 -13.09
C THR A 418 -8.51 14.94 -13.72
N PHE A 419 -9.53 15.46 -13.01
CA PHE A 419 -10.28 16.63 -13.46
C PHE A 419 -9.35 17.82 -13.72
N THR A 420 -8.47 18.11 -12.76
CA THR A 420 -7.50 19.21 -12.84
C THR A 420 -6.51 19.00 -13.99
N GLY A 421 -5.99 17.78 -14.13
CA GLY A 421 -5.13 17.38 -15.25
C GLY A 421 -5.81 17.50 -16.62
N ALA A 422 -7.08 17.16 -16.73
CA ALA A 422 -7.87 17.29 -17.96
C ALA A 422 -8.20 18.75 -18.32
N MET A 423 -8.21 19.67 -17.35
CA MET A 423 -8.21 21.12 -17.61
C MET A 423 -6.84 21.62 -18.08
N PHE A 424 -5.76 21.03 -17.57
CA PHE A 424 -4.38 21.44 -17.89
C PHE A 424 -3.90 20.95 -19.26
N ALA A 425 -4.11 19.68 -19.61
CA ALA A 425 -3.71 19.14 -20.90
C ALA A 425 -4.32 19.91 -22.10
N ARG A 426 -3.63 19.91 -23.24
CA ARG A 426 -4.06 20.55 -24.50
C ARG A 426 -4.53 19.54 -25.56
N SER A 427 -4.19 18.26 -25.40
CA SER A 427 -4.52 17.17 -26.31
C SER A 427 -4.75 15.87 -25.54
N PHE A 428 -5.28 14.84 -26.20
CA PHE A 428 -5.39 13.50 -25.61
C PHE A 428 -4.01 12.89 -25.28
N LYS A 429 -2.95 13.17 -26.06
CA LYS A 429 -1.59 12.70 -25.73
C LYS A 429 -1.07 13.32 -24.43
N GLU A 430 -1.28 14.62 -24.25
CA GLU A 430 -0.95 15.31 -22.98
C GLU A 430 -1.83 14.84 -21.83
N LEU A 431 -3.11 14.50 -22.09
CA LEU A 431 -3.99 13.93 -21.08
C LEU A 431 -3.44 12.58 -20.58
N THR A 432 -3.12 11.65 -21.48
CA THR A 432 -2.58 10.33 -21.13
C THR A 432 -1.33 10.46 -20.26
N PHE A 433 -0.38 11.31 -20.66
CA PHE A 433 0.82 11.59 -19.85
C PHE A 433 0.46 12.09 -18.45
N VAL A 434 -0.41 13.10 -18.34
CA VAL A 434 -0.83 13.66 -17.05
C VAL A 434 -1.59 12.64 -16.20
N THR A 435 -2.49 11.84 -16.77
CA THR A 435 -3.20 10.78 -16.03
C THR A 435 -2.26 9.69 -15.56
N VAL A 436 -1.27 9.27 -16.36
CA VAL A 436 -0.26 8.30 -15.93
C VAL A 436 0.60 8.88 -14.80
N THR A 437 1.02 10.14 -14.89
CA THR A 437 1.75 10.80 -13.78
C THR A 437 0.92 10.84 -12.49
N ILE A 438 -0.37 11.17 -12.58
CA ILE A 438 -1.30 11.16 -11.44
C ILE A 438 -1.45 9.74 -10.88
N SER A 439 -1.63 8.74 -11.74
CA SER A 439 -1.77 7.33 -11.36
C SER A 439 -0.54 6.82 -10.63
N VAL A 440 0.67 7.07 -11.15
CA VAL A 440 1.91 6.66 -10.47
C VAL A 440 1.99 7.31 -9.09
N VAL A 441 1.92 8.64 -9.00
CA VAL A 441 2.08 9.35 -7.72
C VAL A 441 1.04 8.94 -6.67
N LEU A 442 -0.25 8.81 -7.05
CA LEU A 442 -1.30 8.41 -6.11
C LEU A 442 -1.26 6.91 -5.77
N THR A 443 -0.83 6.05 -6.69
CA THR A 443 -0.65 4.61 -6.39
C THR A 443 0.57 4.40 -5.49
N THR A 444 1.68 5.11 -5.71
CA THR A 444 2.85 5.09 -4.81
C THR A 444 2.47 5.57 -3.41
N TYR A 445 1.71 6.67 -3.28
CA TYR A 445 1.19 7.12 -1.97
C TYR A 445 0.28 6.07 -1.30
N ALA A 446 -0.61 5.43 -2.07
CA ALA A 446 -1.52 4.44 -1.52
C ALA A 446 -0.82 3.11 -1.16
N PHE A 447 0.19 2.68 -1.92
CA PHE A 447 0.75 1.34 -1.79
C PHE A 447 1.99 1.30 -0.89
N VAL A 448 2.98 2.19 -1.07
CA VAL A 448 4.28 2.10 -0.38
C VAL A 448 4.15 2.05 1.15
N PRO A 449 3.35 2.91 1.82
CA PRO A 449 3.24 2.84 3.28
C PRO A 449 2.47 1.60 3.77
N ALA A 450 1.56 1.07 2.95
CA ALA A 450 0.74 -0.11 3.28
C ALA A 450 1.51 -1.44 3.17
N ILE A 451 2.69 -1.46 2.52
CA ILE A 451 3.61 -2.60 2.59
C ILE A 451 4.04 -2.84 4.05
N PHE A 452 4.28 -1.77 4.80
CA PHE A 452 4.72 -1.82 6.19
C PHE A 452 3.54 -1.88 7.18
N THR A 453 2.53 -2.72 6.93
CA THR A 453 1.30 -2.77 7.74
C THR A 453 1.59 -3.05 9.23
N ASP A 454 2.55 -3.93 9.48
CA ASP A 454 3.00 -4.36 10.81
C ASP A 454 3.78 -3.25 11.56
N VAL A 455 4.33 -2.28 10.82
CA VAL A 455 4.91 -1.05 11.37
C VAL A 455 3.82 0.03 11.45
N THR A 456 2.89 -0.15 12.39
CA THR A 456 1.62 0.59 12.51
C THR A 456 1.71 2.12 12.30
N PRO A 457 2.74 2.84 12.82
CA PRO A 457 2.91 4.29 12.57
C PRO A 457 3.09 4.67 11.10
N ILE A 458 3.72 3.81 10.30
CA ILE A 458 4.02 4.00 8.87
C ILE A 458 2.85 3.50 8.03
N ALA A 459 2.31 2.33 8.40
CA ALA A 459 1.09 1.75 7.83
C ALA A 459 -0.02 2.80 7.67
N LEU A 460 -0.33 3.51 8.75
CA LEU A 460 -1.45 4.46 8.83
C LEU A 460 -1.30 5.72 7.96
N ILE A 461 -0.17 5.93 7.28
CA ILE A 461 -0.01 6.99 6.27
C ILE A 461 -0.99 6.79 5.10
N SER A 462 -1.30 5.54 4.77
CA SER A 462 -2.13 5.18 3.62
C SER A 462 -3.57 4.79 4.00
N PRO A 463 -4.59 5.24 3.25
CA PRO A 463 -5.94 4.69 3.30
C PRO A 463 -6.07 3.25 2.78
N LEU A 464 -5.06 2.72 2.10
CA LEU A 464 -5.05 1.32 1.63
C LEU A 464 -4.91 0.36 2.82
N THR A 465 -4.12 0.72 3.82
CA THR A 465 -3.95 0.00 5.09
C THR A 465 -5.27 -0.24 5.81
N LEU A 466 -6.24 0.68 5.69
CA LEU A 466 -7.58 0.52 6.26
C LEU A 466 -8.38 -0.61 5.60
N ILE A 467 -8.05 -0.97 4.35
CA ILE A 467 -8.59 -2.16 3.66
C ILE A 467 -7.86 -3.40 4.16
N VAL A 468 -6.52 -3.36 4.29
CA VAL A 468 -5.71 -4.49 4.79
C VAL A 468 -6.16 -4.91 6.20
N MET A 469 -6.29 -3.94 7.11
CA MET A 469 -6.79 -4.13 8.48
C MET A 469 -8.21 -4.70 8.53
N ASP A 470 -9.13 -4.21 7.69
CA ASP A 470 -10.53 -4.70 7.61
C ASP A 470 -10.60 -6.14 7.07
N LEU A 471 -9.64 -6.57 6.24
CA LEU A 471 -9.50 -7.96 5.77
C LEU A 471 -8.83 -8.86 6.82
N GLN A 472 -7.94 -8.33 7.67
CA GLN A 472 -7.37 -9.03 8.82
C GLN A 472 -8.33 -9.13 10.02
N GLY A 473 -9.49 -8.44 9.96
CA GLY A 473 -10.45 -8.37 11.07
C GLY A 473 -10.08 -7.38 12.19
N GLU A 474 -9.09 -6.50 11.95
CA GLU A 474 -8.62 -5.53 12.94
C GLU A 474 -9.59 -4.34 13.13
N SER A 475 -9.66 -3.83 14.37
CA SER A 475 -10.55 -2.71 14.72
C SER A 475 -9.83 -1.36 14.68
N VAL A 476 -10.05 -0.57 13.62
CA VAL A 476 -9.47 0.78 13.49
C VAL A 476 -10.23 1.84 14.30
N ARG A 477 -9.51 2.68 15.05
CA ARG A 477 -10.07 3.79 15.84
C ARG A 477 -10.33 5.00 14.93
N LEU A 478 -11.33 5.82 15.28
CA LEU A 478 -11.72 7.01 14.48
C LEU A 478 -10.55 7.96 14.19
N ALA A 479 -9.58 8.08 15.09
CA ALA A 479 -8.44 8.96 14.90
C ALA A 479 -7.42 8.41 13.88
N GLU A 480 -7.21 7.10 13.84
CA GLU A 480 -6.40 6.42 12.81
C GLU A 480 -7.04 6.57 11.42
N TYR A 481 -8.36 6.36 11.33
CA TYR A 481 -9.13 6.63 10.11
C TYR A 481 -8.96 8.09 9.65
N LEU A 482 -9.04 9.07 10.55
CA LEU A 482 -8.90 10.49 10.21
C LEU A 482 -7.47 10.90 9.85
N PHE A 483 -6.46 10.32 10.50
CA PHE A 483 -5.04 10.52 10.18
C PHE A 483 -4.72 9.98 8.78
N SER A 484 -5.15 8.75 8.49
CA SER A 484 -4.94 8.06 7.22
C SER A 484 -5.69 8.71 6.05
N THR A 485 -7.00 8.96 6.21
CA THR A 485 -7.85 9.45 5.11
C THR A 485 -7.84 10.97 4.91
N GLY A 486 -7.56 11.73 5.97
CA GLY A 486 -7.57 13.20 5.96
C GLY A 486 -6.73 13.85 4.85
N PRO A 487 -5.45 13.45 4.64
CA PRO A 487 -4.58 14.04 3.62
C PRO A 487 -5.18 13.96 2.21
N LEU A 488 -5.71 12.79 1.84
CA LEU A 488 -6.34 12.60 0.54
C LEU A 488 -7.71 13.28 0.44
N TYR A 489 -8.54 13.30 1.50
CA TYR A 489 -9.80 14.04 1.50
C TYR A 489 -9.60 15.55 1.29
N PHE A 490 -8.67 16.18 2.04
CA PHE A 490 -8.38 17.60 1.90
C PHE A 490 -7.61 17.91 0.61
N GLY A 491 -6.65 17.07 0.22
CA GLY A 491 -5.93 17.18 -1.06
C GLY A 491 -6.87 17.11 -2.26
N ALA A 492 -7.82 16.16 -2.27
CA ALA A 492 -8.86 16.06 -3.29
C ALA A 492 -9.73 17.32 -3.36
N ALA A 493 -10.13 17.87 -2.22
CA ALA A 493 -10.91 19.10 -2.16
C ALA A 493 -10.14 20.30 -2.75
N VAL A 494 -8.85 20.44 -2.47
CA VAL A 494 -8.02 21.54 -2.98
C VAL A 494 -7.66 21.36 -4.46
N CYS A 495 -7.37 20.14 -4.92
CA CYS A 495 -7.29 19.82 -6.35
C CYS A 495 -8.57 20.21 -7.09
N ALA A 496 -9.73 19.78 -6.60
CA ALA A 496 -11.01 20.12 -7.21
C ALA A 496 -11.23 21.64 -7.28
N LEU A 497 -10.92 22.38 -6.21
CA LEU A 497 -10.99 23.84 -6.19
C LEU A 497 -10.07 24.49 -7.24
N LEU A 498 -8.82 24.01 -7.39
CA LEU A 498 -7.88 24.48 -8.41
C LEU A 498 -8.44 24.27 -9.82
N GLY A 499 -8.91 23.05 -10.15
CA GLY A 499 -9.55 22.75 -11.44
C GLY A 499 -10.81 23.58 -11.70
N ILE A 500 -11.66 23.78 -10.68
CA ILE A 500 -12.86 24.62 -10.74
C ILE A 500 -12.50 26.10 -10.99
N GLY A 501 -11.35 26.55 -10.50
CA GLY A 501 -10.80 27.88 -10.79
C GLY A 501 -10.57 28.10 -12.29
N VAL A 502 -10.02 27.10 -12.97
CA VAL A 502 -9.72 27.09 -14.42
C VAL A 502 -10.94 26.72 -15.28
N TYR A 503 -12.05 26.28 -14.68
CA TYR A 503 -13.30 25.96 -15.38
C TYR A 503 -14.07 27.24 -15.80
N ARG A 504 -13.47 27.98 -16.74
CA ARG A 504 -13.93 29.26 -17.26
C ARG A 504 -13.67 29.36 -18.76
N GLU A 505 -14.43 30.19 -19.47
CA GLU A 505 -14.28 30.38 -20.92
C GLU A 505 -12.87 30.89 -21.29
N GLU A 506 -12.33 31.81 -20.49
CA GLU A 506 -11.03 32.44 -20.72
C GLU A 506 -9.83 31.48 -20.64
N ASP A 507 -9.87 30.45 -19.79
CA ASP A 507 -8.76 29.52 -19.57
C ASP A 507 -8.99 28.11 -20.14
N MET A 508 -10.25 27.66 -20.23
CA MET A 508 -10.61 26.31 -20.69
C MET A 508 -10.16 26.04 -22.13
N PHE A 509 -10.09 27.07 -22.97
CA PHE A 509 -9.63 26.98 -24.37
C PHE A 509 -8.19 27.51 -24.58
N ALA A 510 -7.52 28.00 -23.54
CA ALA A 510 -6.17 28.56 -23.66
C ALA A 510 -5.13 27.45 -23.94
N GLN A 511 -4.37 27.60 -25.04
CA GLN A 511 -3.33 26.64 -25.46
C GLN A 511 -1.99 26.76 -24.69
N LYS A 512 -2.05 27.29 -23.46
CA LYS A 512 -0.91 27.41 -22.54
C LYS A 512 -0.42 26.02 -22.12
N ALA A 513 0.90 25.84 -22.01
CA ALA A 513 1.50 24.60 -21.51
C ALA A 513 1.12 24.32 -20.03
N ILE A 514 1.16 23.04 -19.64
CA ILE A 514 0.68 22.55 -18.33
C ILE A 514 1.20 23.36 -17.13
N PRO A 515 2.52 23.66 -16.96
CA PRO A 515 3.00 24.45 -15.82
C PRO A 515 2.45 25.88 -15.79
N SER A 516 2.23 26.49 -16.95
CA SER A 516 1.67 27.84 -17.07
C SER A 516 0.20 27.86 -16.64
N LYS A 517 -0.56 26.78 -16.93
CA LYS A 517 -1.93 26.62 -16.42
C LYS A 517 -2.00 26.27 -14.94
N ALA A 518 -1.02 25.55 -14.39
CA ALA A 518 -0.94 25.32 -12.95
C ALA A 518 -0.77 26.66 -12.19
N VAL A 519 0.10 27.55 -12.68
CA VAL A 519 0.22 28.93 -12.20
C VAL A 519 -1.11 29.69 -12.33
N ASP A 520 -1.79 29.60 -13.47
CA ASP A 520 -3.09 30.26 -13.67
C ASP A 520 -4.21 29.71 -12.76
N ALA A 521 -4.19 28.41 -12.43
CA ALA A 521 -5.12 27.81 -11.47
C ALA A 521 -5.00 28.43 -10.08
N ILE A 522 -3.75 28.63 -9.63
CA ILE A 522 -3.45 29.31 -8.37
C ILE A 522 -3.87 30.78 -8.44
N VAL A 523 -3.58 31.48 -9.54
CA VAL A 523 -4.00 32.88 -9.73
C VAL A 523 -5.52 33.04 -9.75
N SER A 524 -6.27 32.08 -10.30
CA SER A 524 -7.73 32.07 -10.19
C SER A 524 -8.21 31.93 -8.74
N GLN A 525 -7.47 31.24 -7.86
CA GLN A 525 -7.78 31.23 -6.42
C GLN A 525 -7.37 32.54 -5.75
N ILE A 526 -6.23 33.14 -6.12
CA ILE A 526 -5.82 34.47 -5.65
C ILE A 526 -6.95 35.47 -5.92
N ASP A 527 -7.47 35.52 -7.15
CA ASP A 527 -8.60 36.38 -7.52
C ASP A 527 -9.86 36.07 -6.69
N ALA A 528 -10.19 34.78 -6.51
CA ALA A 528 -11.40 34.32 -5.82
C ALA A 528 -11.35 34.46 -4.28
N ILE A 529 -10.17 34.55 -3.67
CA ILE A 529 -9.97 34.83 -2.25
C ILE A 529 -9.91 36.35 -2.02
N SER A 530 -9.11 37.05 -2.83
CA SER A 530 -8.84 38.48 -2.68
C SER A 530 -10.09 39.35 -2.91
N SER A 531 -11.00 38.91 -3.77
CA SER A 531 -12.32 39.53 -4.00
C SER A 531 -13.38 39.27 -2.92
N ARG A 532 -13.12 38.35 -1.98
CA ARG A 532 -14.06 37.96 -0.90
C ARG A 532 -13.61 38.35 0.50
N VAL A 533 -12.30 38.40 0.74
CA VAL A 533 -11.71 38.59 2.07
C VAL A 533 -10.94 39.91 2.13
N HIS A 534 -9.77 39.98 1.51
CA HIS A 534 -8.92 41.17 1.47
C HIS A 534 -7.87 41.02 0.35
N PRO A 535 -7.43 42.10 -0.34
CA PRO A 535 -6.48 42.01 -1.46
C PRO A 535 -5.20 41.22 -1.19
N TYR A 536 -4.71 41.22 0.06
CA TYR A 536 -3.51 40.50 0.48
C TYR A 536 -3.77 39.24 1.31
N ALA A 537 -5.02 38.80 1.50
CA ALA A 537 -5.31 37.58 2.29
C ALA A 537 -4.99 36.27 1.56
N SER A 538 -4.78 36.32 0.24
CA SER A 538 -4.59 35.15 -0.60
C SER A 538 -3.37 34.28 -0.24
N PRO A 539 -2.18 34.81 0.12
CA PRO A 539 -1.05 33.97 0.53
C PRO A 539 -1.28 33.22 1.85
N PHE A 540 -1.89 33.88 2.83
CA PHE A 540 -2.25 33.25 4.11
C PHE A 540 -3.18 32.04 3.88
N VAL A 541 -4.24 32.24 3.12
CA VAL A 541 -5.23 31.19 2.83
C VAL A 541 -4.63 30.08 1.95
N LEU A 542 -3.83 30.41 0.94
CA LEU A 542 -3.24 29.40 0.04
C LEU A 542 -2.13 28.58 0.71
N SER A 543 -1.34 29.19 1.59
CA SER A 543 -0.36 28.46 2.41
C SER A 543 -1.05 27.40 3.29
N ALA A 544 -2.11 27.79 4.00
CA ALA A 544 -2.90 26.88 4.82
C ALA A 544 -3.61 25.79 3.98
N LEU A 545 -4.10 26.12 2.77
CA LEU A 545 -4.74 25.16 1.87
C LEU A 545 -3.77 24.18 1.19
N PHE A 546 -2.45 24.43 1.21
CA PHE A 546 -1.47 23.50 0.64
C PHE A 546 -0.88 22.52 1.67
N ILE A 547 -1.15 22.71 2.97
CA ILE A 547 -0.76 21.77 4.04
C ILE A 547 -1.13 20.30 3.74
N PRO A 548 -2.30 19.94 3.15
CA PRO A 548 -2.61 18.54 2.83
C PRO A 548 -1.63 17.90 1.85
N PHE A 549 -1.11 18.66 0.87
CA PHE A 549 -0.11 18.16 -0.08
C PHE A 549 1.28 18.10 0.56
N VAL A 550 1.61 19.08 1.40
CA VAL A 550 2.87 19.11 2.17
C VAL A 550 2.95 17.89 3.07
N PHE A 551 1.91 17.66 3.87
CA PHE A 551 1.83 16.54 4.81
C PHE A 551 1.85 15.19 4.07
N ALA A 552 1.05 15.02 3.02
CA ALA A 552 1.08 13.80 2.21
C ALA A 552 2.47 13.54 1.57
N ALA A 553 3.14 14.57 1.05
CA ALA A 553 4.47 14.42 0.48
C ALA A 553 5.55 14.16 1.54
N GLN A 554 5.46 14.78 2.73
CA GLN A 554 6.35 14.52 3.86
C GLN A 554 6.20 13.09 4.39
N LEU A 555 4.96 12.62 4.62
CA LEU A 555 4.71 11.24 5.02
C LEU A 555 5.24 10.24 3.99
N LEU A 556 5.04 10.50 2.68
CA LEU A 556 5.57 9.65 1.62
C LEU A 556 7.12 9.66 1.58
N VAL A 557 7.76 10.81 1.83
CA VAL A 557 9.22 10.89 1.96
C VAL A 557 9.73 10.07 3.15
N VAL A 558 9.02 10.07 4.28
CA VAL A 558 9.37 9.22 5.44
C VAL A 558 9.20 7.74 5.09
N ALA A 559 8.06 7.34 4.50
CA ALA A 559 7.82 5.95 4.11
C ALA A 559 8.82 5.42 3.05
N LEU A 560 9.25 6.27 2.10
CA LEU A 560 10.26 5.92 1.09
C LEU A 560 11.70 5.84 1.64
N LEU A 561 11.98 6.46 2.79
CA LEU A 561 13.31 6.50 3.40
C LEU A 561 13.41 5.65 4.68
N PHE A 562 12.34 4.96 5.07
CA PHE A 562 12.32 4.12 6.29
C PHE A 562 13.37 3.00 6.27
N ALA A 563 13.58 2.36 5.12
CA ALA A 563 14.59 1.31 4.93
C ALA A 563 16.02 1.85 4.70
N VAL A 564 16.25 3.17 4.83
CA VAL A 564 17.57 3.80 4.67
C VAL A 564 18.20 4.05 6.04
N PRO A 565 19.49 3.76 6.27
CA PRO A 565 20.14 3.99 7.56
C PRO A 565 19.94 5.42 8.09
N GLU A 566 19.59 5.55 9.37
CA GLU A 566 19.12 6.80 9.99
C GLU A 566 20.05 8.00 9.75
N ALA A 567 21.36 7.78 9.84
CA ALA A 567 22.39 8.80 9.60
C ALA A 567 22.37 9.41 8.18
N ILE A 568 21.80 8.70 7.20
CA ILE A 568 21.58 9.16 5.83
C ILE A 568 20.13 9.63 5.67
N ALA A 569 19.17 8.89 6.22
CA ALA A 569 17.74 9.20 6.10
C ALA A 569 17.39 10.56 6.72
N LEU A 570 17.81 10.86 7.96
CA LEU A 570 17.44 12.10 8.66
C LEU A 570 17.86 13.37 7.89
N PRO A 571 19.13 13.57 7.47
CA PRO A 571 19.51 14.73 6.67
C PRO A 571 18.71 14.88 5.37
N VAL A 572 18.41 13.77 4.68
CA VAL A 572 17.62 13.78 3.44
C VAL A 572 16.16 14.13 3.71
N VAL A 573 15.54 13.56 4.76
CA VAL A 573 14.19 13.92 5.21
C VAL A 573 14.10 15.40 5.54
N PHE A 574 15.04 15.97 6.31
CA PHE A 574 14.99 17.40 6.66
C PHE A 574 15.14 18.33 5.44
N VAL A 575 16.00 17.99 4.47
CA VAL A 575 16.16 18.77 3.23
C VAL A 575 14.92 18.66 2.32
N LEU A 576 14.36 17.46 2.16
CA LEU A 576 13.17 17.24 1.33
C LEU A 576 11.91 17.87 1.97
N ALA A 577 11.71 17.70 3.28
CA ALA A 577 10.62 18.34 4.01
C ALA A 577 10.70 19.86 3.89
N ALA A 578 11.86 20.46 4.14
CA ALA A 578 12.09 21.88 3.94
C ALA A 578 11.76 22.33 2.50
N ALA A 579 12.20 21.58 1.48
CA ALA A 579 11.93 21.91 0.08
C ALA A 579 10.43 21.87 -0.26
N ILE A 580 9.70 20.87 0.26
CA ILE A 580 8.24 20.73 0.11
C ILE A 580 7.51 21.91 0.78
N GLU A 581 7.90 22.28 2.00
CA GLU A 581 7.30 23.41 2.73
C GLU A 581 7.58 24.76 2.08
N GLU A 582 8.83 25.03 1.71
CA GLU A 582 9.17 26.26 0.99
C GLU A 582 8.47 26.33 -0.36
N PHE A 583 8.28 25.21 -1.06
CA PHE A 583 7.54 25.20 -2.32
C PHE A 583 6.08 25.59 -2.09
N ALA A 584 5.40 25.00 -1.11
CA ALA A 584 4.02 25.34 -0.78
C ALA A 584 3.85 26.82 -0.36
N LYS A 585 4.76 27.32 0.49
CA LYS A 585 4.78 28.73 0.93
C LYS A 585 5.07 29.71 -0.21
N SER A 586 5.94 29.35 -1.15
CA SER A 586 6.44 30.32 -2.14
C SER A 586 5.75 30.29 -3.50
N ILE A 587 5.25 29.13 -3.96
CA ILE A 587 4.73 28.95 -5.34
C ILE A 587 3.56 29.86 -5.66
N HIS A 588 2.70 30.15 -4.68
CA HIS A 588 1.52 30.99 -4.88
C HIS A 588 1.83 32.49 -4.78
N VAL A 589 2.84 32.89 -4.00
CA VAL A 589 3.37 34.26 -4.02
C VAL A 589 4.04 34.54 -5.36
N TYR A 590 4.84 33.59 -5.87
CA TYR A 590 5.39 33.61 -7.22
C TYR A 590 4.31 33.68 -8.31
N ALA A 591 3.27 32.85 -8.23
CA ALA A 591 2.16 32.89 -9.18
C ALA A 591 1.48 34.28 -9.22
N GLY A 592 1.30 34.92 -8.06
CA GLY A 592 0.76 36.28 -7.94
C GLY A 592 1.64 37.34 -8.62
N PHE A 593 2.96 37.33 -8.39
CA PHE A 593 3.88 38.26 -9.06
C PHE A 593 4.02 37.98 -10.56
N ALA A 594 4.15 36.71 -10.96
CA ALA A 594 4.30 36.30 -12.36
C ALA A 594 3.07 36.59 -13.25
N ARG A 595 1.92 36.93 -12.65
CA ARG A 595 0.70 37.41 -13.33
C ARG A 595 0.26 38.81 -12.89
N SER A 596 1.16 39.59 -12.31
CA SER A 596 0.96 41.00 -11.91
C SER A 596 -0.29 41.23 -11.05
N ARG A 597 -0.57 40.33 -10.11
CA ARG A 597 -1.66 40.48 -9.11
C ARG A 597 -1.24 41.28 -7.88
N PHE A 598 0.06 41.44 -7.66
CA PHE A 598 0.62 42.21 -6.55
C PHE A 598 1.70 43.17 -7.08
N ASP A 599 1.81 44.36 -6.48
CA ASP A 599 2.84 45.33 -6.83
C ASP A 599 4.24 44.80 -6.47
N ALA A 600 5.15 44.75 -7.44
CA ALA A 600 6.52 44.23 -7.33
C ALA A 600 7.46 45.15 -6.49
N SER A 601 7.03 45.50 -5.28
CA SER A 601 7.80 46.29 -4.31
C SER A 601 8.24 45.43 -3.13
N LEU A 602 9.43 45.71 -2.58
CA LEU A 602 9.96 44.99 -1.40
C LEU A 602 8.99 45.04 -0.20
N ARG A 603 8.25 46.15 -0.02
CA ARG A 603 7.26 46.24 1.06
C ARG A 603 6.10 45.26 0.88
N VAL A 604 5.59 45.12 -0.34
CA VAL A 604 4.50 44.17 -0.64
C VAL A 604 5.02 42.73 -0.58
N ALA A 605 6.20 42.45 -1.15
CA ALA A 605 6.85 41.14 -1.03
C ALA A 605 7.02 40.69 0.44
N ALA A 606 7.51 41.57 1.32
CA ALA A 606 7.61 41.29 2.74
C ALA A 606 6.24 41.01 3.39
N VAL A 607 5.20 41.79 3.07
CA VAL A 607 3.84 41.57 3.61
C VAL A 607 3.26 40.23 3.13
N LEU A 608 3.43 39.88 1.85
CA LEU A 608 2.95 38.60 1.31
C LEU A 608 3.70 37.41 1.91
N GLY A 609 5.03 37.53 2.09
CA GLY A 609 5.85 36.50 2.74
C GLY A 609 5.48 36.29 4.21
N VAL A 610 5.28 37.38 4.98
CA VAL A 610 4.78 37.29 6.37
C VAL A 610 3.42 36.62 6.40
N LEU A 611 2.48 37.03 5.55
CA LEU A 611 1.14 36.45 5.52
C LEU A 611 1.14 34.97 5.10
N SER A 612 2.02 34.57 4.17
CA SER A 612 2.25 33.17 3.82
C SER A 612 2.81 32.38 5.02
N GLY A 613 3.92 32.81 5.63
CA GLY A 613 4.54 32.10 6.74
C GLY A 613 3.63 31.95 7.96
N VAL A 614 2.85 32.98 8.29
CA VAL A 614 1.83 32.93 9.36
C VAL A 614 0.69 31.98 9.00
N GLY A 615 0.22 31.98 7.73
CA GLY A 615 -0.85 31.09 7.27
C GLY A 615 -0.41 29.63 7.21
N PHE A 616 0.84 29.39 6.83
CA PHE A 616 1.47 28.08 6.86
C PHE A 616 1.54 27.54 8.30
N PHE A 617 2.19 28.27 9.21
CA PHE A 617 2.32 27.92 10.62
C PHE A 617 0.96 27.60 11.27
N LEU A 618 -0.07 28.39 10.97
CA LEU A 618 -1.41 28.13 11.53
C LEU A 618 -2.01 26.81 11.02
N GLY A 619 -1.83 26.47 9.74
CA GLY A 619 -2.31 25.19 9.18
C GLY A 619 -1.49 23.98 9.65
N GLU A 620 -0.17 24.17 9.79
CA GLU A 620 0.79 23.21 10.32
C GLU A 620 0.47 22.87 11.80
N LYS A 621 0.29 23.84 12.69
CA LYS A 621 -0.17 23.56 14.07
C LYS A 621 -1.59 22.97 14.15
N VAL A 622 -2.48 23.22 13.19
CA VAL A 622 -3.80 22.55 13.13
C VAL A 622 -3.66 21.06 12.76
N THR A 623 -2.77 20.70 11.84
CA THR A 623 -2.50 19.28 11.54
C THR A 623 -1.83 18.57 12.72
N HIS A 624 -0.90 19.22 13.40
CA HIS A 624 -0.24 18.65 14.59
C HIS A 624 -1.22 18.44 15.75
N ALA A 625 -2.17 19.36 15.96
CA ALA A 625 -3.23 19.21 16.95
C ALA A 625 -4.18 18.02 16.67
N VAL A 626 -4.40 17.66 15.40
CA VAL A 626 -5.20 16.48 15.03
C VAL A 626 -4.42 15.19 15.31
N GLN A 627 -3.12 15.16 15.01
CA GLN A 627 -2.24 14.01 15.25
C GLN A 627 -2.12 13.69 16.75
N PHE A 628 -1.90 14.72 17.58
CA PHE A 628 -1.70 14.58 19.04
C PHE A 628 -2.96 14.07 19.78
N VAL A 629 -4.14 14.18 19.17
CA VAL A 629 -5.41 13.65 19.70
C VAL A 629 -5.63 12.17 19.30
N GLY A 630 -4.85 11.64 18.34
CA GLY A 630 -5.02 10.29 17.81
C GLY A 630 -3.93 9.29 18.18
N LEU A 631 -2.67 9.68 17.98
CA LEU A 631 -1.51 8.77 18.01
C LEU A 631 -0.43 9.31 18.98
N PRO A 632 -0.56 9.05 20.29
CA PRO A 632 0.42 9.49 21.29
C PRO A 632 1.77 8.76 21.20
N GLU A 633 1.84 7.62 20.49
CA GLU A 633 3.01 6.74 20.44
C GLU A 633 3.81 6.83 19.12
N LEU A 634 3.56 7.83 18.27
CA LEU A 634 4.54 8.20 17.25
C LEU A 634 5.78 8.79 17.95
N THR A 635 6.80 7.96 18.18
CA THR A 635 8.15 8.40 18.59
C THR A 635 8.76 9.36 17.55
N VAL A 636 8.39 9.23 16.28
CA VAL A 636 8.66 10.21 15.20
C VAL A 636 8.10 11.61 15.51
N GLY A 637 7.07 11.71 16.38
CA GLY A 637 6.57 12.97 16.92
C GLY A 637 7.59 13.75 17.72
N VAL A 638 8.62 13.10 18.28
CA VAL A 638 9.76 13.79 18.92
C VAL A 638 10.63 14.52 17.88
N ALA A 639 10.82 13.94 16.70
CA ALA A 639 11.56 14.57 15.60
C ALA A 639 10.76 15.72 14.93
N ALA A 640 9.43 15.64 14.94
CA ALA A 640 8.55 16.65 14.34
C ALA A 640 8.15 17.79 15.30
N PHE A 641 7.98 17.51 16.60
CA PHE A 641 7.43 18.45 17.59
C PHE A 641 8.38 18.76 18.76
N GLY A 642 9.50 18.05 18.85
CA GLY A 642 10.45 18.12 19.97
C GLY A 642 10.01 17.28 21.18
N PRO A 643 10.94 16.90 22.07
CA PRO A 643 10.59 16.34 23.37
C PRO A 643 9.80 17.34 24.23
N ALA A 644 9.23 16.86 25.34
CA ALA A 644 8.70 17.70 26.42
C ALA A 644 9.82 18.40 27.21
N LEU A 645 10.60 19.26 26.52
CA LEU A 645 11.94 19.73 26.90
C LEU A 645 12.04 20.54 28.20
N SER A 646 10.93 21.02 28.75
CA SER A 646 10.96 21.87 29.93
C SER A 646 9.61 21.94 30.65
N SER A 647 9.63 21.92 31.98
CA SER A 647 8.51 22.36 32.81
C SER A 647 8.33 23.89 32.82
N GLU A 648 9.33 24.65 32.33
CA GLU A 648 9.32 26.10 32.24
C GLU A 648 8.36 26.63 31.15
N PRO A 649 7.26 27.32 31.49
CA PRO A 649 6.27 27.76 30.50
C PRO A 649 6.83 28.72 29.44
N LEU A 650 7.87 29.50 29.79
CA LEU A 650 8.52 30.42 28.87
C LEU A 650 9.27 29.69 27.75
N VAL A 651 9.91 28.55 28.07
CA VAL A 651 10.67 27.75 27.10
C VAL A 651 9.72 26.98 26.19
N LEU A 652 8.63 26.42 26.74
CA LEU A 652 7.56 25.81 25.94
C LEU A 652 6.93 26.82 24.95
N VAL A 653 6.64 28.05 25.39
CA VAL A 653 6.13 29.12 24.50
C VAL A 653 7.16 29.54 23.46
N ALA A 654 8.46 29.58 23.81
CA ALA A 654 9.52 29.89 22.87
C ALA A 654 9.65 28.81 21.79
N LEU A 655 9.69 27.53 22.16
CA LEU A 655 9.74 26.39 21.24
C LEU A 655 8.50 26.35 20.33
N PHE A 656 7.30 26.59 20.87
CA PHE A 656 6.06 26.64 20.09
C PHE A 656 6.05 27.77 19.03
N LEU A 657 6.66 28.92 19.35
CA LEU A 657 6.68 30.11 18.47
C LEU A 657 7.92 30.22 17.58
N ALA A 658 9.00 29.48 17.84
CA ALA A 658 10.21 29.56 17.03
C ALA A 658 10.01 29.12 15.56
N PRO A 659 9.23 28.07 15.23
CA PRO A 659 8.86 27.75 13.85
C PRO A 659 8.13 28.89 13.14
N LEU A 660 7.27 29.66 13.82
CA LEU A 660 6.59 30.82 13.21
C LEU A 660 7.61 31.85 12.68
N VAL A 661 8.68 32.11 13.42
CA VAL A 661 9.76 32.99 12.98
C VAL A 661 10.45 32.40 11.74
N LEU A 662 10.72 31.09 11.73
CA LEU A 662 11.33 30.41 10.59
C LEU A 662 10.46 30.50 9.33
N HIS A 663 9.21 30.02 9.38
CA HIS A 663 8.36 30.00 8.18
C HIS A 663 8.09 31.42 7.65
N VAL A 664 8.06 32.44 8.51
CA VAL A 664 7.96 33.86 8.10
C VAL A 664 9.24 34.35 7.43
N VAL A 665 10.42 34.09 8.00
CA VAL A 665 11.69 34.53 7.42
C VAL A 665 11.92 33.87 6.06
N THR A 666 11.72 32.56 5.95
CA THR A 666 11.95 31.82 4.70
C THR A 666 10.94 32.18 3.61
N ALA A 667 9.66 32.34 3.96
CA ALA A 667 8.64 32.84 3.02
C ALA A 667 8.91 34.28 2.57
N VAL A 668 9.46 35.15 3.42
CA VAL A 668 9.88 36.52 3.04
C VAL A 668 11.08 36.49 2.09
N VAL A 669 12.08 35.63 2.32
CA VAL A 669 13.21 35.43 1.39
C VAL A 669 12.70 34.98 0.02
N ALA A 670 11.86 33.95 -0.04
CA ALA A 670 11.28 33.46 -1.29
C ALA A 670 10.38 34.50 -1.97
N ALA A 671 9.61 35.29 -1.22
CA ALA A 671 8.79 36.38 -1.74
C ALA A 671 9.63 37.53 -2.33
N PHE A 672 10.81 37.84 -1.77
CA PHE A 672 11.73 38.79 -2.39
C PHE A 672 12.26 38.28 -3.73
N GLY A 673 12.64 37.01 -3.85
CA GLY A 673 13.02 36.42 -5.14
C GLY A 673 11.87 36.46 -6.16
N ALA A 674 10.67 36.04 -5.72
CA ALA A 674 9.45 36.04 -6.52
C ALA A 674 9.08 37.42 -7.11
N ALA A 675 9.38 38.50 -6.40
CA ALA A 675 9.06 39.87 -6.84
C ALA A 675 9.96 40.40 -7.97
N HIS A 676 11.10 39.75 -8.27
CA HIS A 676 12.07 40.24 -9.27
C HIS A 676 12.07 39.43 -10.57
N SER A 677 12.28 38.10 -10.51
CA SER A 677 12.35 37.25 -11.70
C SER A 677 12.22 35.75 -11.37
N GLN A 678 11.97 34.92 -12.38
CA GLN A 678 11.97 33.45 -12.21
C GLN A 678 13.33 32.90 -11.74
N SER A 679 14.46 33.48 -12.17
CA SER A 679 15.79 33.04 -11.75
C SER A 679 16.12 33.45 -10.32
N THR A 680 15.77 34.67 -9.92
CA THR A 680 15.94 35.13 -8.52
C THR A 680 14.98 34.43 -7.57
N TYR A 681 13.77 34.09 -8.01
CA TYR A 681 12.87 33.19 -7.30
C TYR A 681 13.50 31.81 -7.06
N ALA A 682 14.06 31.16 -8.08
CA ALA A 682 14.69 29.85 -7.92
C ALA A 682 15.87 29.87 -6.92
N VAL A 683 16.73 30.88 -7.00
CA VAL A 683 17.83 31.07 -6.04
C VAL A 683 17.32 31.35 -4.62
N ALA A 684 16.27 32.18 -4.47
CA ALA A 684 15.68 32.47 -3.17
C ALA A 684 14.95 31.27 -2.55
N PHE A 685 14.33 30.41 -3.37
CA PHE A 685 13.73 29.14 -2.95
C PHE A 685 14.78 28.15 -2.43
N VAL A 686 15.90 27.98 -3.14
CA VAL A 686 17.02 27.14 -2.66
C VAL A 686 17.62 27.71 -1.37
N LEU A 687 17.82 29.03 -1.28
CA LEU A 687 18.32 29.68 -0.07
C LEU A 687 17.35 29.49 1.11
N ALA A 688 16.05 29.70 0.91
CA ALA A 688 15.02 29.48 1.92
C ALA A 688 14.99 28.02 2.40
N THR A 689 15.10 27.06 1.46
CA THR A 689 15.15 25.62 1.75
C THR A 689 16.36 25.26 2.61
N LEU A 690 17.55 25.75 2.25
CA LEU A 690 18.77 25.51 3.02
C LEU A 690 18.74 26.18 4.40
N MET A 691 18.20 27.40 4.51
CA MET A 691 17.99 28.07 5.81
C MET A 691 17.03 27.28 6.72
N HIS A 692 15.98 26.70 6.15
CA HIS A 692 15.01 25.88 6.87
C HIS A 692 15.62 24.54 7.31
N ALA A 693 16.22 23.78 6.39
CA ALA A 693 16.86 22.51 6.72
C ALA A 693 17.97 22.67 7.78
N ALA A 694 18.79 23.73 7.66
CA ALA A 694 19.82 24.05 8.65
C ALA A 694 19.25 24.45 10.02
N TYR A 695 18.09 25.12 10.07
CA TYR A 695 17.39 25.38 11.33
C TYR A 695 16.86 24.09 11.95
N ASN A 696 16.18 23.22 11.17
CA ASN A 696 15.61 21.98 11.70
C ASN A 696 16.71 21.04 12.24
N LEU A 697 17.78 20.83 11.46
CA LEU A 697 18.96 20.10 11.91
C LEU A 697 19.62 20.75 13.14
N GLY A 698 19.70 22.09 13.17
CA GLY A 698 20.25 22.84 14.30
C GLY A 698 19.40 22.78 15.57
N VAL A 699 18.07 22.65 15.46
CA VAL A 699 17.19 22.38 16.59
C VAL A 699 17.40 20.97 17.10
N VAL A 700 17.41 19.95 16.23
CA VAL A 700 17.63 18.55 16.64
C VAL A 700 18.98 18.38 17.33
N ALA A 701 20.06 18.95 16.79
CA ALA A 701 21.40 18.90 17.38
C ALA A 701 21.62 19.80 18.63
N LEU A 702 20.54 20.42 19.15
CA LEU A 702 20.50 21.12 20.44
C LEU A 702 19.53 20.45 21.44
N VAL A 703 18.93 19.32 21.05
CA VAL A 703 17.73 18.72 21.66
C VAL A 703 17.88 17.21 21.89
N GLY A 704 18.59 16.51 21.00
CA GLY A 704 19.25 15.23 21.27
C GLY A 704 20.71 15.43 21.66
#